data_AF-A0A9D5U8V2-F1
#
_entry.id   AF-A0A9D5U8V2-F1
#
_cell.length_a   1.000
_cell.length_b   1.000
_cell.length_c   1.000
_cell.angle_alpha   90.00
_cell.angle_beta   90.00
_cell.angle_gamma   90.00
#
_symmetry.space_group_name_H-M   'P 1'
#
loop_
_entity.id
_entity.type
_entity.pdbx_description
1 polymer ?
#
loop_
_entity_poly.entity_id
_entity_poly.type
_entity_poly.pdbx_seq_one_letter_code
_entity_poly.pdbx_strand_id
1 'polypeptide(L)'
;MPRAARPTTPRATPARPGVPRPGAGRPRRPAVERPPRTALLGPAARTVRAHLPTYLRAVLLLQGAAVLVAVPLMVWLFDVALAAAGVGALTHLNVLRVLSSPVAVVLLLVVAFVASVVVLCQQGAFLAIGARLRAGEPVSVRAVGADLARTSRKLLGPQLLLFVGYFFVLVPVGNFGTAAFLVRGIAIPEFVVGELLKFDGGLSVYVAFLAGVLFLNVRLVLTLAFLLTSDDSVSGAMAASWRATRGLWPRLLGTFAVVVLGVVVVAAGIVTLALVPTRVADVAAPGAAPVVAGVTLTLVQVVGFVLVGVVAALLTLVVVAVAGERRASLPDGAAHVGDASSPGPVAGSAGPPVSGDADLRDGEEGPIGEAAVGSAIGVVTAAVGSSRTPGSSGRVPPVLGRGWASRPRGVRAAVGLVAVLVLVAVTVANTRAMTTLAREEPGAVVAHRGDPGGGVENSIASLESAAALGADYVELDVLQAADGGLVVFHDLTLRRLAGSDRAVHTMTLDELTSTTVRQGGFEATIPSLAEFVERAQELDVPLLVELKAHGHETPTFVADVVALLRAHGVADQYLVQSIYPEQADEVHALGPEIAVGYVIPFLRGPLGTPPVDFVAIEQSSDSSRVRAEARAAGIDVFVWTVNDPAAMRAQLRGGVDGIITSSPRRAVTERAAVRDDLALSARLEDELRDALAW
;
A
#
# COMPACT_ATOMS: atom_id res chain seq x y z
N MET A 1 79.44 84.99 1.96
CA MET A 1 80.07 85.33 3.27
C MET A 1 79.00 85.92 4.18
N PRO A 2 79.14 85.95 5.52
CA PRO A 2 79.86 84.99 6.38
C PRO A 2 79.19 83.65 6.78
N ARG A 3 78.38 83.61 7.86
CA ARG A 3 78.49 82.61 8.98
C ARG A 3 77.13 82.26 9.64
N ALA A 4 76.84 81.13 10.34
CA ALA A 4 77.59 80.07 11.07
C ALA A 4 78.18 80.48 12.45
N ALA A 5 78.03 79.75 13.57
CA ALA A 5 77.71 78.34 13.87
C ALA A 5 76.65 78.23 15.02
N ARG A 6 75.92 77.14 15.34
CA ARG A 6 76.22 75.68 15.49
C ARG A 6 77.15 75.33 16.68
N PRO A 7 77.05 74.13 17.31
CA PRO A 7 75.86 73.33 17.71
C PRO A 7 75.97 72.82 19.20
N THR A 8 75.02 72.09 19.81
CA THR A 8 74.89 70.61 19.71
C THR A 8 73.70 70.04 20.52
N THR A 9 73.27 68.84 20.11
CA THR A 9 72.19 67.94 20.61
C THR A 9 72.83 66.78 21.43
N PRO A 10 72.13 65.78 22.08
CA PRO A 10 70.91 65.10 21.59
C PRO A 10 69.92 64.36 22.53
N ARG A 11 68.71 64.12 22.00
CA ARG A 11 68.09 62.77 21.91
C ARG A 11 67.04 62.75 20.79
N ALA A 12 66.69 61.58 20.26
CA ALA A 12 65.96 61.44 18.99
C ALA A 12 64.62 60.68 19.11
N THR A 13 63.66 61.06 18.26
CA THR A 13 62.36 60.40 18.04
C THR A 13 62.41 59.50 16.80
N PRO A 14 61.57 58.45 16.73
CA PRO A 14 60.43 58.49 15.78
C PRO A 14 59.17 57.77 16.34
N ALA A 15 57.95 57.88 15.80
CA ALA A 15 57.31 58.86 14.89
C ALA A 15 55.77 58.73 15.05
N ARG A 16 54.98 59.73 14.58
CA ARG A 16 53.50 59.65 14.54
C ARG A 16 52.98 59.14 13.20
N PRO A 17 51.98 58.24 13.22
CA PRO A 17 50.67 58.45 12.59
C PRO A 17 49.59 58.57 13.70
N GLY A 18 48.35 58.99 13.45
CA GLY A 18 47.65 59.43 12.24
C GLY A 18 46.14 59.36 12.55
N VAL A 19 45.37 60.41 12.25
CA VAL A 19 43.97 60.51 12.75
C VAL A 19 43.06 59.45 12.09
N PRO A 20 42.25 58.69 12.86
CA PRO A 20 41.34 57.68 12.29
C PRO A 20 40.24 58.30 11.42
N ARG A 21 39.94 57.66 10.28
CA ARG A 21 38.79 58.00 9.41
C ARG A 21 37.55 57.19 9.82
N PRO A 22 36.32 57.69 9.56
CA PRO A 22 35.10 56.93 9.79
C PRO A 22 35.03 55.70 8.86
N GLY A 23 34.88 54.51 9.45
CA GLY A 23 34.97 53.25 8.71
C GLY A 23 34.47 52.01 9.45
N ALA A 24 33.53 52.18 10.39
CA ALA A 24 32.98 51.08 11.18
C ALA A 24 32.00 50.21 10.38
N GLY A 25 32.54 49.38 9.49
CA GLY A 25 31.76 48.37 8.77
C GLY A 25 31.12 47.38 9.75
N ARG A 26 29.78 47.34 9.80
CA ARG A 26 29.06 46.24 10.47
C ARG A 26 29.57 44.90 9.91
N PRO A 27 29.84 43.88 10.75
CA PRO A 27 30.13 42.55 10.24
C PRO A 27 28.94 42.10 9.38
N ARG A 28 29.19 41.86 8.09
CA ARG A 28 28.18 41.22 7.23
C ARG A 28 27.88 39.87 7.89
N ARG A 29 26.62 39.62 8.25
CA ARG A 29 26.16 38.23 8.46
C ARG A 29 26.63 37.43 7.24
N PRO A 30 27.23 36.24 7.40
CA PRO A 30 27.59 35.42 6.26
C PRO A 30 26.32 35.26 5.40
N ALA A 31 26.45 35.56 4.11
CA ALA A 31 25.34 35.34 3.20
C ALA A 31 25.00 33.86 3.28
N VAL A 32 23.75 33.53 3.64
CA VAL A 32 23.27 32.16 3.57
C VAL A 32 23.22 31.81 2.09
N GLU A 33 24.29 31.20 1.59
CA GLU A 33 24.38 30.78 0.21
C GLU A 33 23.18 29.88 -0.08
N ARG A 34 22.38 30.30 -1.08
CA ARG A 34 21.26 29.46 -1.52
C ARG A 34 21.87 28.17 -2.04
N PRO A 35 21.53 27.00 -1.48
CA PRO A 35 22.19 25.75 -1.84
C PRO A 35 22.07 25.53 -3.36
N PRO A 36 23.16 25.06 -4.01
CA PRO A 36 23.33 25.15 -5.45
C PRO A 36 22.15 24.56 -6.23
N ARG A 37 21.95 25.06 -7.45
CA ARG A 37 20.90 24.59 -8.38
C ARG A 37 21.23 23.24 -9.03
N THR A 38 21.93 22.36 -8.31
CA THR A 38 22.26 21.00 -8.77
C THR A 38 21.02 20.11 -8.74
N ALA A 39 20.76 19.38 -9.83
CA ALA A 39 19.66 18.45 -9.92
C ALA A 39 19.93 17.20 -9.04
N LEU A 40 19.10 16.98 -8.02
CA LEU A 40 19.26 15.94 -6.99
C LEU A 40 19.40 14.52 -7.58
N LEU A 41 18.74 14.26 -8.71
CA LEU A 41 18.77 12.98 -9.42
C LEU A 41 20.13 12.69 -10.08
N GLY A 42 20.86 13.72 -10.54
CA GLY A 42 22.07 13.55 -11.33
C GLY A 42 23.22 12.83 -10.59
N PRO A 43 23.54 13.19 -9.33
CA PRO A 43 24.48 12.44 -8.49
C PRO A 43 23.98 11.04 -8.12
N ALA A 44 22.71 10.90 -7.73
CA ALA A 44 22.13 9.61 -7.31
C ALA A 44 22.12 8.58 -8.45
N ALA A 45 21.60 8.94 -9.63
CA ALA A 45 21.55 8.08 -10.80
C ALA A 45 22.94 7.68 -11.32
N ARG A 46 23.94 8.57 -11.26
CA ARG A 46 25.34 8.23 -11.56
C ARG A 46 25.91 7.21 -10.56
N THR A 47 25.59 7.36 -9.28
CA THR A 47 26.03 6.43 -8.22
C THR A 47 25.41 5.04 -8.37
N VAL A 48 24.10 4.97 -8.64
CA VAL A 48 23.41 3.71 -8.97
C VAL A 48 24.04 3.06 -10.20
N ARG A 49 24.24 3.82 -11.29
CA ARG A 49 24.79 3.30 -12.55
C ARG A 49 26.22 2.78 -12.40
N ALA A 50 27.09 3.50 -11.67
CA ALA A 50 28.48 3.10 -11.44
C ALA A 50 28.61 1.82 -10.58
N HIS A 51 27.63 1.54 -9.72
CA HIS A 51 27.64 0.39 -8.81
C HIS A 51 26.43 -0.54 -9.00
N LEU A 52 25.87 -0.56 -10.22
CA LEU A 52 24.63 -1.28 -10.53
C LEU A 52 24.65 -2.77 -10.13
N PRO A 53 25.74 -3.54 -10.34
CA PRO A 53 25.81 -4.94 -9.88
C PRO A 53 25.77 -5.12 -8.35
N THR A 54 26.10 -4.08 -7.58
CA THR A 54 25.98 -4.09 -6.11
C THR A 54 24.53 -3.83 -5.69
N TYR A 55 23.89 -2.82 -6.29
CA TYR A 55 22.48 -2.52 -6.01
C TYR A 55 21.54 -3.63 -6.47
N LEU A 56 21.72 -4.18 -7.68
CA LEU A 56 20.90 -5.32 -8.16
C LEU A 56 20.99 -6.55 -7.23
N ARG A 57 22.18 -6.85 -6.67
CA ARG A 57 22.32 -7.94 -5.69
C ARG A 57 21.62 -7.62 -4.37
N ALA A 58 21.70 -6.38 -3.89
CA ALA A 58 20.98 -5.96 -2.68
C ALA A 58 19.46 -6.04 -2.90
N VAL A 59 18.97 -5.51 -4.02
CA VAL A 59 17.58 -5.56 -4.47
C VAL A 59 17.04 -7.00 -4.47
N LEU A 60 17.69 -7.91 -5.21
CA LEU A 60 17.27 -9.32 -5.30
C LEU A 60 17.29 -10.03 -3.94
N LEU A 61 18.26 -9.76 -3.07
CA LEU A 61 18.34 -10.36 -1.74
C LEU A 61 17.27 -9.81 -0.78
N LEU A 62 17.02 -8.50 -0.79
CA LEU A 62 16.10 -7.84 0.14
C LEU A 62 14.64 -8.07 -0.25
N GLN A 63 14.28 -7.91 -1.52
CA GLN A 63 12.95 -8.24 -2.02
C GLN A 63 12.70 -9.75 -1.96
N GLY A 64 13.70 -10.58 -2.27
CA GLY A 64 13.62 -12.03 -2.15
C GLY A 64 13.33 -12.46 -0.71
N ALA A 65 14.02 -11.89 0.28
CA ALA A 65 13.73 -12.14 1.69
C ALA A 65 12.35 -11.60 2.13
N ALA A 66 11.93 -10.45 1.59
CA ALA A 66 10.59 -9.91 1.86
C ALA A 66 9.50 -10.87 1.36
N VAL A 67 9.55 -11.31 0.10
CA VAL A 67 8.52 -12.17 -0.52
C VAL A 67 8.58 -13.61 -0.02
N LEU A 68 9.77 -14.19 0.18
CA LEU A 68 9.92 -15.62 0.52
C LEU A 68 9.92 -15.92 2.03
N VAL A 69 10.06 -14.90 2.89
CA VAL A 69 10.10 -15.09 4.35
C VAL A 69 9.15 -14.15 5.07
N ALA A 70 9.29 -12.84 4.87
CA ALA A 70 8.56 -11.87 5.68
C ALA A 70 7.06 -11.80 5.34
N VAL A 71 6.69 -11.89 4.07
CA VAL A 71 5.29 -11.93 3.61
C VAL A 71 4.56 -13.19 4.13
N PRO A 72 5.09 -14.43 3.94
CA PRO A 72 4.52 -15.61 4.57
C PRO A 72 4.40 -15.51 6.09
N LEU A 73 5.41 -14.95 6.77
CA LEU A 73 5.36 -14.72 8.22
C LEU A 73 4.26 -13.73 8.62
N MET A 74 4.08 -12.63 7.89
CA MET A 74 3.04 -11.63 8.15
C MET A 74 1.63 -12.15 7.86
N VAL A 75 1.46 -12.96 6.81
CA VAL A 75 0.20 -13.66 6.52
C VAL A 75 -0.12 -14.64 7.64
N TRP A 76 0.82 -15.53 8.00
CA TRP A 76 0.62 -16.47 9.11
C TRP A 76 0.32 -15.78 10.45
N LEU A 77 1.02 -14.68 10.79
CA LEU A 77 0.74 -13.90 11.99
C LEU A 77 -0.66 -13.24 11.95
N PHE A 78 -1.13 -12.83 10.77
CA PHE A 78 -2.47 -12.28 10.57
C PHE A 78 -3.53 -13.38 10.70
N ASP A 79 -3.33 -14.54 10.08
CA ASP A 79 -4.23 -15.70 10.19
C ASP A 79 -4.35 -16.19 11.65
N VAL A 80 -3.25 -16.20 12.41
CA VAL A 80 -3.24 -16.49 13.85
C VAL A 80 -3.95 -15.39 14.65
N ALA A 81 -3.88 -14.12 14.23
CA ALA A 81 -4.64 -13.03 14.86
C ALA A 81 -6.16 -13.19 14.65
N LEU A 82 -6.58 -13.60 13.45
CA LEU A 82 -7.98 -13.91 13.14
C LEU A 82 -8.48 -15.12 13.93
N ALA A 83 -7.70 -16.20 13.98
CA ALA A 83 -8.01 -17.37 14.81
C ALA A 83 -8.12 -17.02 16.31
N ALA A 84 -7.26 -16.12 16.82
CA ALA A 84 -7.33 -15.59 18.18
C ALA A 84 -8.51 -14.62 18.44
N ALA A 85 -9.31 -14.31 17.42
CA ALA A 85 -10.60 -13.62 17.52
C ALA A 85 -11.80 -14.53 17.16
N GLY A 86 -11.55 -15.82 16.89
CA GLY A 86 -12.58 -16.79 16.52
C GLY A 86 -13.14 -16.60 15.12
N VAL A 87 -12.35 -16.10 14.17
CA VAL A 87 -12.78 -15.89 12.76
C VAL A 87 -11.76 -16.43 11.76
N GLY A 88 -12.22 -16.88 10.58
CA GLY A 88 -11.35 -17.41 9.52
C GLY A 88 -10.90 -16.39 8.48
N ALA A 89 -11.61 -15.27 8.35
CA ALA A 89 -11.32 -14.16 7.44
C ALA A 89 -11.80 -12.85 8.07
N LEU A 90 -11.16 -11.73 7.73
CA LEU A 90 -11.58 -10.39 8.19
C LEU A 90 -12.65 -9.82 7.25
N THR A 91 -13.80 -9.42 7.80
CA THR A 91 -14.93 -8.82 7.07
C THR A 91 -15.55 -7.65 7.84
N HIS A 92 -16.48 -6.91 7.21
CA HIS A 92 -17.21 -5.80 7.83
C HIS A 92 -17.94 -6.22 9.13
N LEU A 93 -18.57 -7.39 9.12
CA LEU A 93 -19.31 -7.94 10.27
C LEU A 93 -18.42 -8.24 11.49
N ASN A 94 -17.12 -8.53 11.26
CA ASN A 94 -16.26 -9.07 12.31
C ASN A 94 -15.04 -8.20 12.67
N VAL A 95 -14.76 -7.12 11.94
CA VAL A 95 -13.63 -6.22 12.22
C VAL A 95 -13.62 -5.69 13.66
N LEU A 96 -14.80 -5.34 14.22
CA LEU A 96 -14.91 -4.92 15.62
C LEU A 96 -14.67 -6.08 16.60
N ARG A 97 -15.01 -7.33 16.26
CA ARG A 97 -14.71 -8.52 17.08
C ARG A 97 -13.21 -8.78 17.12
N VAL A 98 -12.53 -8.66 15.99
CA VAL A 98 -11.06 -8.80 15.89
C VAL A 98 -10.35 -7.70 16.69
N LEU A 99 -10.76 -6.43 16.52
CA LEU A 99 -10.20 -5.31 17.29
C LEU A 99 -10.58 -5.33 18.78
N SER A 100 -11.58 -6.11 19.19
CA SER A 100 -11.94 -6.32 20.60
C SER A 100 -11.16 -7.47 21.27
N SER A 101 -10.50 -8.35 20.50
CA SER A 101 -9.65 -9.41 21.05
C SER A 101 -8.26 -8.84 21.38
N PRO A 102 -7.83 -8.80 22.67
CA PRO A 102 -6.53 -8.22 23.02
C PRO A 102 -5.36 -8.99 22.39
N VAL A 103 -5.52 -10.31 22.21
CA VAL A 103 -4.51 -11.17 21.58
C VAL A 103 -4.40 -10.86 20.08
N ALA A 104 -5.53 -10.70 19.39
CA ALA A 104 -5.53 -10.32 17.98
C ALA A 104 -4.93 -8.93 17.76
N VAL A 105 -5.27 -7.94 18.59
CA VAL A 105 -4.67 -6.59 18.53
C VAL A 105 -3.16 -6.63 18.73
N VAL A 106 -2.66 -7.39 19.70
CA VAL A 106 -1.20 -7.58 19.90
C VAL A 106 -0.55 -8.24 18.68
N LEU A 107 -1.17 -9.27 18.09
CA LEU A 107 -0.64 -9.93 16.90
C LEU A 107 -0.65 -9.02 15.65
N LEU A 108 -1.69 -8.21 15.46
CA LEU A 108 -1.76 -7.20 14.40
C LEU A 108 -0.68 -6.11 14.57
N LEU A 109 -0.38 -5.71 15.82
CA LEU A 109 0.76 -4.83 16.11
C LEU A 109 2.11 -5.52 15.83
N VAL A 110 2.22 -6.84 16.01
CA VAL A 110 3.40 -7.61 15.59
C VAL A 110 3.50 -7.72 14.06
N VAL A 111 2.40 -7.86 13.32
CA VAL A 111 2.39 -7.77 11.85
C VAL A 111 2.88 -6.40 11.38
N ALA A 112 2.33 -5.31 11.93
CA ALA A 112 2.77 -3.94 11.62
C ALA A 112 4.25 -3.70 12.00
N PHE A 113 4.73 -4.31 13.08
CA PHE A 113 6.14 -4.31 13.46
C PHE A 113 7.02 -5.04 12.45
N VAL A 114 6.66 -6.25 12.02
CA VAL A 114 7.42 -7.02 11.01
C VAL A 114 7.46 -6.25 9.69
N ALA A 115 6.33 -5.70 9.22
CA ALA A 115 6.29 -4.85 8.03
C ALA A 115 7.23 -3.64 8.15
N SER A 116 7.19 -2.95 9.29
CA SER A 116 8.06 -1.82 9.60
C SER A 116 9.54 -2.21 9.60
N VAL A 117 9.90 -3.38 10.14
CA VAL A 117 11.28 -3.91 10.14
C VAL A 117 11.74 -4.30 8.73
N VAL A 118 10.88 -4.84 7.87
CA VAL A 118 11.22 -5.13 6.46
C VAL A 118 11.54 -3.83 5.71
N VAL A 119 10.67 -2.82 5.82
CA VAL A 119 10.88 -1.51 5.19
C VAL A 119 12.16 -0.86 5.71
N LEU A 120 12.40 -0.90 7.03
CA LEU A 120 13.63 -0.44 7.67
C LEU A 120 14.87 -1.13 7.09
N CYS A 121 14.88 -2.46 7.01
CA CYS A 121 16.02 -3.23 6.52
C CYS A 121 16.30 -2.96 5.02
N GLN A 122 15.25 -2.87 4.20
CA GLN A 122 15.38 -2.58 2.77
C GLN A 122 15.96 -1.17 2.53
N GLN A 123 15.33 -0.13 3.10
CA GLN A 123 15.79 1.25 2.95
C GLN A 123 17.15 1.48 3.62
N GLY A 124 17.36 0.89 4.80
CA GLY A 124 18.61 0.99 5.54
C GLY A 124 19.78 0.32 4.84
N ALA A 125 19.57 -0.80 4.14
CA ALA A 125 20.60 -1.43 3.33
C ALA A 125 21.05 -0.54 2.17
N PHE A 126 20.11 0.08 1.44
CA PHE A 126 20.46 0.97 0.32
C PHE A 126 21.23 2.22 0.80
N LEU A 127 20.87 2.78 1.95
CA LEU A 127 21.64 3.87 2.59
C LEU A 127 23.03 3.39 3.05
N ALA A 128 23.15 2.27 3.76
CA ALA A 128 24.45 1.74 4.21
C ALA A 128 25.41 1.47 3.03
N ILE A 129 24.88 0.92 1.92
CA ILE A 129 25.63 0.74 0.66
C ILE A 129 26.07 2.11 0.11
N GLY A 130 25.14 3.09 0.02
CA GLY A 130 25.44 4.44 -0.47
C GLY A 130 26.38 5.26 0.43
N ALA A 131 26.42 5.00 1.73
CA ALA A 131 27.40 5.58 2.65
C ALA A 131 28.79 4.97 2.41
N ARG A 132 28.90 3.64 2.45
CA ARG A 132 30.16 2.92 2.23
C ARG A 132 30.81 3.26 0.89
N LEU A 133 30.03 3.27 -0.19
CA LEU A 133 30.53 3.62 -1.53
C LEU A 133 31.08 5.05 -1.61
N ARG A 134 30.50 6.01 -0.89
CA ARG A 134 31.03 7.40 -0.80
C ARG A 134 32.27 7.51 0.09
N ALA A 135 32.37 6.68 1.13
CA ALA A 135 33.55 6.59 2.00
C ALA A 135 34.71 5.80 1.39
N GLY A 136 34.51 5.13 0.24
CA GLY A 136 35.48 4.18 -0.34
C GLY A 136 35.57 2.85 0.42
N GLU A 137 34.65 2.59 1.35
CA GLU A 137 34.63 1.38 2.18
C GLU A 137 34.15 0.14 1.42
N PRO A 138 34.65 -1.06 1.78
CA PRO A 138 34.16 -2.31 1.21
C PRO A 138 32.70 -2.56 1.59
N VAL A 139 31.84 -2.66 0.58
CA VAL A 139 30.47 -3.13 0.72
C VAL A 139 30.47 -4.67 0.83
N SER A 140 29.86 -5.22 1.87
CA SER A 140 29.59 -6.65 1.99
C SER A 140 28.32 -6.90 2.82
N VAL A 141 27.69 -8.08 2.66
CA VAL A 141 26.45 -8.43 3.38
C VAL A 141 26.65 -8.38 4.90
N ARG A 142 27.80 -8.86 5.42
CA ARG A 142 28.13 -8.76 6.85
C ARG A 142 28.31 -7.31 7.30
N ALA A 143 28.93 -6.46 6.49
CA ALA A 143 29.16 -5.07 6.83
C ALA A 143 27.85 -4.27 6.86
N VAL A 144 27.04 -4.37 5.81
CA VAL A 144 25.70 -3.76 5.74
C VAL A 144 24.78 -4.30 6.85
N GLY A 145 24.86 -5.60 7.16
CA GLY A 145 24.14 -6.21 8.28
C GLY A 145 24.60 -5.69 9.65
N ALA A 146 25.89 -5.38 9.84
CA ALA A 146 26.40 -4.79 11.07
C ALA A 146 26.02 -3.31 11.23
N ASP A 147 25.93 -2.56 10.13
CA ASP A 147 25.41 -1.19 10.10
C ASP A 147 23.92 -1.18 10.45
N LEU A 148 23.12 -2.02 9.76
CA LEU A 148 21.70 -2.24 10.06
C LEU A 148 21.48 -2.65 11.52
N ALA A 149 22.19 -3.65 12.02
CA ALA A 149 22.05 -4.11 13.41
C ALA A 149 22.49 -3.06 14.45
N ARG A 150 23.23 -2.01 14.06
CA ARG A 150 23.49 -0.85 14.92
C ARG A 150 22.28 0.09 14.96
N THR A 151 21.64 0.34 13.82
CA THR A 151 20.44 1.18 13.74
C THR A 151 19.18 0.51 14.26
N SER A 152 18.95 -0.78 14.00
CA SER A 152 17.81 -1.52 14.56
C SER A 152 17.82 -1.49 16.09
N ARG A 153 19.00 -1.51 16.73
CA ARG A 153 19.12 -1.32 18.20
C ARG A 153 18.72 0.08 18.69
N LYS A 154 18.73 1.12 17.85
CA LYS A 154 18.17 2.46 18.17
C LYS A 154 16.63 2.47 18.11
N LEU A 155 16.01 1.48 17.46
CA LEU A 155 14.56 1.35 17.28
C LEU A 155 13.91 0.35 18.25
N LEU A 156 14.69 -0.55 18.85
CA LEU A 156 14.23 -1.48 19.88
C LEU A 156 14.10 -0.75 21.23
N GLY A 157 12.93 -0.14 21.46
CA GLY A 157 12.56 0.57 22.68
C GLY A 157 11.23 1.33 22.51
N PRO A 158 10.84 2.24 23.43
CA PRO A 158 9.57 2.98 23.35
C PRO A 158 9.40 3.81 22.06
N GLN A 159 10.53 4.17 21.42
CA GLN A 159 10.58 4.86 20.13
C GLN A 159 9.98 4.04 18.98
N LEU A 160 9.79 2.73 19.16
CA LEU A 160 9.16 1.85 18.18
C LEU A 160 7.71 2.25 17.87
N LEU A 161 6.95 2.70 18.88
CA LEU A 161 5.56 3.14 18.69
C LEU A 161 5.47 4.37 17.78
N LEU A 162 6.47 5.26 17.84
CA LEU A 162 6.57 6.41 16.92
C LEU A 162 6.89 5.96 15.48
N PHE A 163 7.65 4.87 15.31
CA PHE A 163 7.95 4.32 13.99
C PHE A 163 6.77 3.55 13.39
N VAL A 164 5.99 2.82 14.20
CA VAL A 164 4.71 2.22 13.79
C VAL A 164 3.69 3.30 13.44
N GLY A 165 3.60 4.38 14.22
CA GLY A 165 2.79 5.55 13.87
C GLY A 165 3.21 6.21 12.55
N TYR A 166 4.52 6.27 12.27
CA TYR A 166 5.04 6.73 10.97
C TYR A 166 4.73 5.75 9.82
N PHE A 167 4.69 4.44 10.08
CA PHE A 167 4.22 3.46 9.09
C PHE A 167 2.74 3.69 8.73
N PHE A 168 1.85 3.91 9.70
CA PHE A 168 0.45 4.26 9.42
C PHE A 168 0.30 5.59 8.65
N VAL A 169 1.22 6.56 8.85
CA VAL A 169 1.28 7.78 8.04
C VAL A 169 1.72 7.51 6.59
N LEU A 170 2.49 6.46 6.32
CA LEU A 170 2.84 6.05 4.95
C LEU A 170 1.66 5.35 4.23
N VAL A 171 0.76 4.68 4.96
CA VAL A 171 -0.28 3.81 4.39
C VAL A 171 -1.18 4.52 3.35
N PRO A 172 -1.82 5.68 3.61
CA PRO A 172 -2.68 6.34 2.62
C PRO A 172 -1.93 6.87 1.38
N VAL A 173 -0.60 7.02 1.45
CA VAL A 173 0.24 7.39 0.31
C VAL A 173 0.68 6.16 -0.49
N GLY A 174 0.45 4.95 0.03
CA GLY A 174 0.65 3.68 -0.68
C GLY A 174 -0.23 3.49 -1.93
N ASN A 175 -1.24 4.34 -2.13
CA ASN A 175 -2.04 4.34 -3.37
C ASN A 175 -1.41 5.22 -4.48
N PHE A 176 -0.32 5.94 -4.22
CA PHE A 176 0.28 6.91 -5.17
C PHE A 176 1.63 6.45 -5.75
N GLY A 177 1.57 5.72 -6.87
CA GLY A 177 2.75 5.24 -7.59
C GLY A 177 3.36 3.97 -6.97
N THR A 178 4.66 3.75 -7.20
CA THR A 178 5.35 2.48 -6.94
C THR A 178 5.52 2.16 -5.45
N ALA A 179 4.44 1.80 -4.77
CA ALA A 179 4.41 1.57 -3.34
C ALA A 179 5.02 0.21 -2.97
N ALA A 180 5.39 0.06 -1.69
CA ALA A 180 5.84 -1.24 -1.22
C ALA A 180 4.66 -2.23 -1.22
N PHE A 181 4.89 -3.42 -1.78
CA PHE A 181 3.98 -4.58 -1.82
C PHE A 181 3.20 -4.84 -0.50
N LEU A 182 3.79 -4.47 0.64
CA LEU A 182 3.20 -4.61 1.98
C LEU A 182 2.07 -3.62 2.31
N VAL A 183 1.84 -2.59 1.49
CA VAL A 183 0.97 -1.44 1.84
C VAL A 183 -0.34 -1.42 1.04
N ARG A 184 -0.36 -1.90 -0.21
CA ARG A 184 -1.56 -1.88 -1.09
C ARG A 184 -2.79 -2.57 -0.46
N GLY A 185 -2.58 -3.64 0.30
CA GLY A 185 -3.64 -4.35 1.04
C GLY A 185 -4.14 -3.65 2.32
N ILE A 186 -3.75 -2.40 2.55
CA ILE A 186 -4.17 -1.53 3.66
C ILE A 186 -4.63 -0.16 3.11
N ALA A 187 -4.95 -0.09 1.82
CA ALA A 187 -5.59 1.08 1.20
C ALA A 187 -6.90 1.46 1.91
N ILE A 188 -7.31 2.73 1.78
CA ILE A 188 -8.70 3.11 2.07
C ILE A 188 -9.56 2.54 0.92
N PRO A 189 -10.56 1.66 1.18
CA PRO A 189 -11.42 1.11 0.14
C PRO A 189 -12.30 2.18 -0.52
N GLU A 190 -12.73 1.94 -1.75
CA GLU A 190 -13.56 2.92 -2.48
C GLU A 190 -14.95 3.05 -1.85
N PHE A 191 -15.51 2.01 -1.21
CA PHE A 191 -16.77 2.19 -0.45
C PHE A 191 -16.63 3.23 0.68
N VAL A 192 -15.49 3.30 1.37
CA VAL A 192 -15.25 4.27 2.46
C VAL A 192 -15.11 5.69 1.89
N VAL A 193 -14.46 5.82 0.73
CA VAL A 193 -14.36 7.10 0.02
C VAL A 193 -15.74 7.52 -0.52
N GLY A 194 -16.50 6.60 -1.10
CA GLY A 194 -17.84 6.81 -1.63
C GLY A 194 -18.82 7.31 -0.58
N GLU A 195 -18.93 6.64 0.57
CA GLU A 195 -19.76 7.11 1.69
C GLU A 195 -19.31 8.50 2.19
N LEU A 196 -18.00 8.74 2.33
CA LEU A 196 -17.48 10.06 2.71
C LEU A 196 -17.85 11.15 1.68
N LEU A 197 -17.86 10.83 0.39
CA LEU A 197 -18.18 11.76 -0.70
C LEU A 197 -19.68 12.08 -0.81
N LYS A 198 -20.59 11.31 -0.20
CA LYS A 198 -22.03 11.63 -0.15
C LYS A 198 -22.35 12.86 0.71
N PHE A 199 -21.47 13.24 1.65
CA PHE A 199 -21.70 14.34 2.58
C PHE A 199 -21.24 15.70 2.00
N ASP A 200 -21.97 16.77 2.33
CA ASP A 200 -21.59 18.14 2.00
C ASP A 200 -20.17 18.47 2.50
N GLY A 201 -19.26 18.74 1.56
CA GLY A 201 -17.85 18.99 1.87
C GLY A 201 -16.99 17.74 2.15
N GLY A 202 -17.53 16.53 2.01
CA GLY A 202 -16.79 15.28 2.16
C GLY A 202 -15.55 15.18 1.28
N LEU A 203 -15.65 15.63 0.02
CA LEU A 203 -14.49 15.78 -0.88
C LEU A 203 -13.42 16.71 -0.30
N SER A 204 -13.82 17.83 0.30
CA SER A 204 -12.89 18.78 0.94
C SER A 204 -12.21 18.16 2.16
N VAL A 205 -12.93 17.36 2.95
CA VAL A 205 -12.36 16.59 4.08
C VAL A 205 -11.35 15.56 3.57
N TYR A 206 -11.70 14.78 2.54
CA TYR A 206 -10.81 13.76 1.96
C TYR A 206 -9.54 14.37 1.36
N VAL A 207 -9.68 15.44 0.57
CA VAL A 207 -8.55 16.19 -0.02
C VAL A 207 -7.68 16.83 1.08
N ALA A 208 -8.27 17.40 2.13
CA ALA A 208 -7.53 17.96 3.26
C ALA A 208 -6.77 16.88 4.05
N PHE A 209 -7.38 15.71 4.26
CA PHE A 209 -6.73 14.54 4.86
C PHE A 209 -5.53 14.09 4.02
N LEU A 210 -5.74 13.79 2.73
CA LEU A 210 -4.66 13.36 1.82
C LEU A 210 -3.53 14.41 1.72
N ALA A 211 -3.87 15.70 1.64
CA ALA A 211 -2.89 16.78 1.65
C ALA A 211 -2.10 16.85 2.97
N GLY A 212 -2.75 16.62 4.11
CA GLY A 212 -2.12 16.54 5.44
C GLY A 212 -1.16 15.36 5.55
N VAL A 213 -1.57 14.18 5.08
CA VAL A 213 -0.73 12.96 5.08
C VAL A 213 0.44 13.11 4.11
N LEU A 214 0.23 13.61 2.89
CA LEU A 214 1.30 13.89 1.92
C LEU A 214 2.29 14.93 2.46
N PHE A 215 1.80 16.01 3.08
CA PHE A 215 2.63 16.99 3.76
C PHE A 215 3.48 16.33 4.85
N LEU A 216 2.87 15.57 5.76
CA LEU A 216 3.59 14.90 6.86
C LEU A 216 4.68 13.96 6.31
N ASN A 217 4.40 13.20 5.26
CA ASN A 217 5.39 12.35 4.58
C ASN A 217 6.56 13.14 4.01
N VAL A 218 6.32 14.19 3.20
CA VAL A 218 7.39 15.02 2.61
C VAL A 218 8.21 15.73 3.70
N ARG A 219 7.62 15.99 4.87
CA ARG A 219 8.30 16.64 6.01
C ARG A 219 9.12 15.65 6.86
N LEU A 220 8.72 14.39 6.92
CA LEU A 220 9.40 13.29 7.64
C LEU A 220 10.34 12.45 6.76
N VAL A 221 10.39 12.66 5.45
CA VAL A 221 11.15 11.85 4.47
C VAL A 221 12.66 11.69 4.77
N LEU A 222 13.29 12.60 5.54
CA LEU A 222 14.70 12.51 5.92
C LEU A 222 14.92 11.80 7.27
N THR A 223 13.86 11.47 8.01
CA THR A 223 13.93 10.88 9.38
C THR A 223 14.78 9.63 9.40
N LEU A 224 14.47 8.66 8.53
CA LEU A 224 15.21 7.41 8.45
C LEU A 224 16.67 7.64 8.02
N ALA A 225 16.92 8.59 7.12
CA ALA A 225 18.27 8.91 6.68
C ALA A 225 19.12 9.52 7.80
N PHE A 226 18.53 10.36 8.67
CA PHE A 226 19.23 10.86 9.86
C PHE A 226 19.44 9.76 10.90
N LEU A 227 18.42 8.95 11.25
CA LEU A 227 18.55 7.84 12.20
C LEU A 227 19.65 6.80 11.81
N LEU A 228 19.93 6.67 10.52
CA LEU A 228 21.01 5.84 9.96
C LEU A 228 22.38 6.55 9.86
N THR A 229 22.46 7.88 10.00
CA THR A 229 23.70 8.66 9.82
C THR A 229 24.12 9.53 11.01
N SER A 230 23.29 9.65 12.04
CA SER A 230 23.60 10.31 13.32
C SER A 230 23.25 9.41 14.51
N ASP A 231 23.70 9.82 15.71
CA ASP A 231 23.29 9.22 16.99
C ASP A 231 22.11 9.95 17.63
N ASP A 232 21.30 10.66 16.82
CA ASP A 232 20.02 11.22 17.28
C ASP A 232 19.02 10.08 17.59
N SER A 233 18.11 10.31 18.55
CA SER A 233 16.92 9.46 18.75
C SER A 233 15.95 9.56 17.57
N VAL A 234 14.96 8.66 17.48
CA VAL A 234 13.88 8.73 16.46
C VAL A 234 13.17 10.09 16.53
N SER A 235 12.82 10.59 17.72
CA SER A 235 12.22 11.91 17.88
C SER A 235 13.16 13.06 17.47
N GLY A 236 14.46 12.93 17.77
CA GLY A 236 15.50 13.85 17.30
C GLY A 236 15.64 13.86 15.77
N ALA A 237 15.61 12.69 15.13
CA ALA A 237 15.68 12.49 13.70
C ALA A 237 14.42 13.01 12.98
N MET A 238 13.22 12.81 13.56
CA MET A 238 11.96 13.42 13.08
C MET A 238 12.03 14.95 13.17
N ALA A 239 12.47 15.51 14.29
CA ALA A 239 12.67 16.96 14.46
C ALA A 239 13.79 17.52 13.57
N ALA A 240 14.81 16.73 13.24
CA ALA A 240 15.83 17.08 12.25
C ALA A 240 15.26 17.09 10.83
N SER A 241 14.49 16.07 10.42
CA SER A 241 13.77 16.04 9.14
C SER A 241 12.82 17.23 9.00
N TRP A 242 12.03 17.50 10.04
CA TRP A 242 11.10 18.63 10.08
C TRP A 242 11.82 19.99 9.92
N ARG A 243 13.04 20.14 10.43
CA ARG A 243 13.87 21.33 10.21
C ARG A 243 14.46 21.35 8.79
N ALA A 244 15.13 20.28 8.37
CA ALA A 244 15.86 20.17 7.11
C ALA A 244 14.98 20.28 5.84
N THR A 245 13.72 19.84 5.90
CA THR A 245 12.78 19.91 4.76
C THR A 245 12.09 21.27 4.60
N ARG A 246 12.28 22.23 5.54
CA ARG A 246 11.68 23.59 5.42
C ARG A 246 12.20 24.30 4.17
N GLY A 247 11.28 24.81 3.34
CA GLY A 247 11.59 25.44 2.06
C GLY A 247 12.17 24.49 0.98
N LEU A 248 12.33 23.20 1.27
CA LEU A 248 12.83 22.20 0.33
C LEU A 248 11.69 21.35 -0.28
N TRP A 249 10.55 21.26 0.40
CA TRP A 249 9.42 20.41 0.01
C TRP A 249 9.01 20.49 -1.48
N PRO A 250 9.03 21.66 -2.19
CA PRO A 250 8.66 21.68 -3.61
C PRO A 250 9.71 21.01 -4.50
N ARG A 251 11.01 21.09 -4.13
CA ARG A 251 12.09 20.40 -4.85
C ARG A 251 12.04 18.90 -4.62
N LEU A 252 11.68 18.46 -3.42
CA LEU A 252 11.45 17.05 -3.10
C LEU A 252 10.28 16.50 -3.91
N LEU A 253 9.10 17.15 -3.83
CA LEU A 253 7.89 16.75 -4.56
C LEU A 253 8.13 16.68 -6.07
N GLY A 254 8.74 17.72 -6.66
CA GLY A 254 9.12 17.70 -8.08
C GLY A 254 10.15 16.62 -8.45
N THR A 255 11.03 16.25 -7.52
CA THR A 255 11.98 15.15 -7.74
C THR A 255 11.29 13.79 -7.72
N PHE A 256 10.36 13.56 -6.78
CA PHE A 256 9.51 12.35 -6.75
C PHE A 256 8.66 12.26 -8.03
N ALA A 257 7.99 13.35 -8.43
CA ALA A 257 7.17 13.39 -9.64
C ALA A 257 7.97 13.04 -10.91
N VAL A 258 9.20 13.54 -11.06
CA VAL A 258 10.09 13.17 -12.19
C VAL A 258 10.50 11.70 -12.16
N VAL A 259 10.72 11.11 -10.98
CA VAL A 259 10.99 9.66 -10.88
C VAL A 259 9.76 8.84 -11.23
N VAL A 260 8.60 9.15 -10.64
CA VAL A 260 7.33 8.44 -10.92
C VAL A 260 6.98 8.51 -12.40
N LEU A 261 7.05 9.69 -13.03
CA LEU A 261 6.85 9.84 -14.48
C LEU A 261 7.85 9.01 -15.29
N GLY A 262 9.13 9.01 -14.89
CA GLY A 262 10.16 8.19 -15.53
C GLY A 262 9.88 6.69 -15.41
N VAL A 263 9.31 6.22 -14.31
CA VAL A 263 8.91 4.82 -14.14
C VAL A 263 7.67 4.49 -14.95
N VAL A 264 6.65 5.34 -14.96
CA VAL A 264 5.44 5.16 -15.80
C VAL A 264 5.82 5.04 -17.28
N VAL A 265 6.73 5.87 -17.78
CA VAL A 265 7.23 5.78 -19.17
C VAL A 265 8.00 4.48 -19.42
N VAL A 266 8.83 4.02 -18.47
CA VAL A 266 9.57 2.75 -18.59
C VAL A 266 8.61 1.55 -18.54
N ALA A 267 7.63 1.55 -17.63
CA ALA A 267 6.62 0.51 -17.50
C ALA A 267 5.75 0.42 -18.76
N ALA A 268 5.24 1.55 -19.28
CA ALA A 268 4.50 1.59 -20.54
C ALA A 268 5.33 1.08 -21.73
N GLY A 269 6.62 1.39 -21.77
CA GLY A 269 7.55 0.84 -22.76
C GLY A 269 7.74 -0.68 -22.63
N ILE A 270 7.82 -1.21 -21.40
CA ILE A 270 7.89 -2.64 -21.12
C ILE A 270 6.60 -3.34 -21.57
N VAL A 271 5.41 -2.82 -21.23
CA VAL A 271 4.11 -3.35 -21.71
C VAL A 271 4.07 -3.37 -23.22
N THR A 272 4.34 -2.23 -23.87
CA THR A 272 4.27 -2.09 -25.34
C THR A 272 5.16 -3.13 -26.04
N LEU A 273 6.37 -3.37 -25.54
CA LEU A 273 7.29 -4.38 -26.08
C LEU A 273 6.86 -5.81 -25.75
N ALA A 274 6.40 -6.06 -24.53
CA ALA A 274 5.94 -7.37 -24.06
C ALA A 274 4.76 -7.90 -24.89
N LEU A 275 3.85 -7.01 -25.31
CA LEU A 275 2.68 -7.39 -26.09
C LEU A 275 2.99 -7.79 -27.55
N VAL A 276 4.16 -7.43 -28.09
CA VAL A 276 4.52 -7.75 -29.49
C VAL A 276 4.60 -9.27 -29.74
N PRO A 277 5.33 -10.09 -28.96
CA PRO A 277 5.29 -11.54 -29.05
C PRO A 277 3.88 -12.14 -29.07
N THR A 278 2.98 -11.68 -28.19
CA THR A 278 1.62 -12.23 -28.11
C THR A 278 0.77 -11.77 -29.30
N ARG A 279 0.86 -10.51 -29.74
CA ARG A 279 0.20 -10.00 -30.96
C ARG A 279 0.63 -10.78 -32.22
N VAL A 280 1.89 -11.21 -32.28
CA VAL A 280 2.38 -12.08 -33.36
C VAL A 280 1.84 -13.50 -33.22
N ALA A 281 1.75 -14.05 -32.00
CA ALA A 281 1.18 -15.37 -31.76
C ALA A 281 -0.32 -15.45 -32.06
N ASP A 282 -1.09 -14.42 -31.70
CA ASP A 282 -2.54 -14.31 -31.98
C ASP A 282 -2.86 -14.44 -33.48
N VAL A 283 -1.96 -13.96 -34.36
CA VAL A 283 -2.13 -14.02 -35.82
C VAL A 283 -1.45 -15.25 -36.44
N ALA A 284 -0.24 -15.61 -36.01
CA ALA A 284 0.59 -16.62 -36.68
C ALA A 284 0.42 -18.04 -36.10
N ALA A 285 0.02 -18.19 -34.83
CA ALA A 285 -0.15 -19.47 -34.16
C ALA A 285 -1.11 -19.37 -32.95
N PRO A 286 -2.44 -19.18 -33.15
CA PRO A 286 -3.38 -18.91 -32.06
C PRO A 286 -3.33 -19.93 -30.91
N GLY A 287 -3.21 -21.23 -31.23
CA GLY A 287 -3.09 -22.30 -30.24
C GLY A 287 -1.81 -22.26 -29.37
N ALA A 288 -0.81 -21.46 -29.74
CA ALA A 288 0.39 -21.20 -28.94
C ALA A 288 0.31 -19.88 -28.15
N ALA A 289 -0.65 -19.00 -28.42
CA ALA A 289 -0.76 -17.69 -27.78
C ALA A 289 -0.83 -17.77 -26.24
N PRO A 290 -1.54 -18.71 -25.58
CA PRO A 290 -1.54 -18.83 -24.12
C PRO A 290 -0.17 -19.15 -23.51
N VAL A 291 0.66 -19.90 -24.24
CA VAL A 291 2.04 -20.20 -23.81
C VAL A 291 2.92 -18.97 -23.97
N VAL A 292 2.81 -18.26 -25.10
CA VAL A 292 3.56 -17.01 -25.36
C VAL A 292 3.16 -15.92 -24.35
N ALA A 293 1.87 -15.76 -24.07
CA ALA A 293 1.37 -14.82 -23.07
C ALA A 293 1.86 -15.16 -21.66
N GLY A 294 1.82 -16.44 -21.24
CA GLY A 294 2.32 -16.85 -19.93
C GLY A 294 3.83 -16.66 -19.75
N VAL A 295 4.63 -16.89 -20.80
CA VAL A 295 6.08 -16.59 -20.82
C VAL A 295 6.31 -15.08 -20.72
N THR A 296 5.59 -14.28 -21.51
CA THR A 296 5.66 -12.82 -21.52
C THR A 296 5.29 -12.22 -20.16
N LEU A 297 4.17 -12.64 -19.56
CA LEU A 297 3.73 -12.21 -18.23
C LEU A 297 4.78 -12.53 -17.17
N THR A 298 5.37 -13.72 -17.22
CA THR A 298 6.50 -14.09 -16.33
C THR A 298 7.70 -13.16 -16.51
N LEU A 299 8.06 -12.82 -17.76
CA LEU A 299 9.17 -11.90 -18.03
C LEU A 299 8.90 -10.50 -17.47
N VAL A 300 7.69 -9.96 -17.65
CA VAL A 300 7.33 -8.64 -17.11
C VAL A 300 7.27 -8.64 -15.59
N GLN A 301 6.72 -9.68 -14.96
CA GLN A 301 6.74 -9.84 -13.49
C GLN A 301 8.18 -9.82 -12.95
N VAL A 302 9.11 -10.55 -13.58
CA VAL A 302 10.53 -10.57 -13.18
C VAL A 302 11.22 -9.22 -13.40
N VAL A 303 10.94 -8.54 -14.51
CA VAL A 303 11.50 -7.20 -14.79
C VAL A 303 10.93 -6.14 -13.85
N GLY A 304 9.61 -6.16 -13.61
CA GLY A 304 8.90 -5.25 -12.70
C GLY A 304 9.38 -5.37 -11.26
N PHE A 305 9.53 -6.60 -10.76
CA PHE A 305 10.14 -6.90 -9.45
C PHE A 305 11.50 -6.19 -9.29
N VAL A 306 12.40 -6.37 -10.25
CA VAL A 306 13.74 -5.72 -10.23
C VAL A 306 13.63 -4.20 -10.39
N LEU A 307 12.72 -3.71 -11.24
CA LEU A 307 12.52 -2.28 -11.50
C LEU A 307 12.08 -1.55 -10.22
N VAL A 308 11.05 -2.04 -9.52
CA VAL A 308 10.57 -1.48 -8.24
C VAL A 308 11.71 -1.39 -7.23
N GLY A 309 12.55 -2.42 -7.14
CA GLY A 309 13.71 -2.42 -6.24
C GLY A 309 14.80 -1.41 -6.61
N VAL A 310 15.08 -1.23 -7.91
CA VAL A 310 16.03 -0.22 -8.41
C VAL A 310 15.49 1.20 -8.23
N VAL A 311 14.19 1.41 -8.42
CA VAL A 311 13.49 2.68 -8.17
C VAL A 311 13.54 3.02 -6.68
N ALA A 312 13.23 2.07 -5.80
CA ALA A 312 13.34 2.24 -4.36
C ALA A 312 14.77 2.66 -3.97
N ALA A 313 15.80 1.95 -4.44
CA ALA A 313 17.20 2.29 -4.16
C ALA A 313 17.61 3.68 -4.70
N LEU A 314 17.12 4.09 -5.88
CA LEU A 314 17.35 5.43 -6.42
C LEU A 314 16.72 6.51 -5.53
N LEU A 315 15.48 6.30 -5.09
CA LEU A 315 14.76 7.22 -4.18
C LEU A 315 15.46 7.32 -2.82
N THR A 316 15.91 6.19 -2.23
CA THR A 316 16.72 6.22 -1.00
C THR A 316 17.98 7.07 -1.20
N LEU A 317 18.67 6.94 -2.33
CA LEU A 317 19.92 7.67 -2.59
C LEU A 317 19.70 9.17 -2.84
N VAL A 318 18.56 9.57 -3.42
CA VAL A 318 18.14 10.99 -3.49
C VAL A 318 17.92 11.55 -2.08
N VAL A 319 17.15 10.83 -1.25
CA VAL A 319 16.89 11.17 0.15
C VAL A 319 18.22 11.30 0.94
N VAL A 320 19.17 10.41 0.70
CA VAL A 320 20.50 10.37 1.33
C VAL A 320 21.42 11.51 0.87
N ALA A 321 21.38 11.88 -0.42
CA ALA A 321 22.11 13.04 -0.93
C ALA A 321 21.61 14.33 -0.26
N VAL A 322 20.27 14.50 -0.22
CA VAL A 322 19.61 15.62 0.47
C VAL A 322 19.93 15.64 1.96
N ALA A 323 19.87 14.50 2.66
CA ALA A 323 20.18 14.42 4.08
C ALA A 323 21.63 14.83 4.37
N GLY A 324 22.59 14.41 3.54
CA GLY A 324 24.00 14.81 3.63
C GLY A 324 24.20 16.32 3.45
N GLU A 325 23.66 16.89 2.37
CA GLU A 325 23.68 18.34 2.13
C GLU A 325 23.05 19.13 3.29
N ARG A 326 21.97 18.58 3.88
CA ARG A 326 21.24 19.27 4.94
C ARG A 326 21.85 19.14 6.33
N ARG A 327 22.43 18.00 6.73
CA ARG A 327 23.08 17.88 8.06
C ARG A 327 24.24 18.86 8.19
N ALA A 328 25.06 19.01 7.13
CA ALA A 328 26.13 20.01 7.07
C ALA A 328 25.65 21.48 7.12
N SER A 329 24.34 21.73 6.94
CA SER A 329 23.71 23.06 7.02
C SER A 329 22.90 23.29 8.31
N LEU A 330 22.80 22.29 9.19
CA LEU A 330 22.18 22.42 10.51
C LEU A 330 23.29 22.63 11.55
N PRO A 331 23.11 23.54 12.53
CA PRO A 331 24.04 23.61 13.66
C PRO A 331 23.93 22.33 14.50
N ASP A 332 25.07 21.75 14.86
CA ASP A 332 25.11 20.65 15.83
C ASP A 332 24.66 21.19 17.20
N GLY A 333 23.50 20.72 17.65
CA GLY A 333 22.73 21.35 18.73
C GLY A 333 21.38 20.67 18.92
N ALA A 334 21.41 19.38 19.26
CA ALA A 334 20.26 18.60 19.73
C ALA A 334 20.64 17.34 20.55
N ALA A 335 21.91 17.16 20.93
CA ALA A 335 22.26 16.36 22.09
C ALA A 335 22.00 17.22 23.35
N HIS A 336 21.65 16.58 24.48
CA HIS A 336 21.15 17.22 25.70
C HIS A 336 19.78 17.92 25.56
N VAL A 337 18.72 17.12 25.56
CA VAL A 337 17.46 17.48 26.24
C VAL A 337 17.16 16.36 27.22
N GLY A 338 17.16 16.66 28.53
CA GLY A 338 16.65 15.76 29.55
C GLY A 338 17.58 14.63 30.02
N ASP A 339 18.72 14.97 30.61
CA ASP A 339 19.14 14.29 31.84
C ASP A 339 19.65 15.35 32.83
N ALA A 340 19.00 15.42 33.99
CA ALA A 340 19.27 16.38 35.05
C ALA A 340 19.68 15.66 36.35
N SER A 341 20.45 14.58 36.23
CA SER A 341 20.89 13.75 37.36
C SER A 341 22.40 13.48 37.36
N SER A 342 23.21 14.50 37.70
CA SER A 342 24.65 14.33 37.97
C SER A 342 25.16 15.39 38.97
N PRO A 343 25.60 15.00 40.18
CA PRO A 343 26.28 15.90 41.10
C PRO A 343 27.64 16.37 40.54
N GLY A 344 28.08 17.56 40.96
CA GLY A 344 29.35 18.14 40.51
C GLY A 344 30.60 17.42 41.05
N PRO A 345 31.78 17.61 40.43
CA PRO A 345 33.01 16.92 40.82
C PRO A 345 33.55 17.45 42.15
N VAL A 346 33.81 16.54 43.09
CA VAL A 346 34.58 16.82 44.31
C VAL A 346 36.03 16.39 44.09
N ALA A 347 36.97 17.31 44.30
CA ALA A 347 38.40 16.99 44.33
C ALA A 347 38.80 16.47 45.72
N GLY A 348 39.45 15.31 45.76
CA GLY A 348 39.97 14.66 46.98
C GLY A 348 41.15 13.76 46.61
N SER A 349 42.11 13.58 47.52
CA SER A 349 43.45 13.10 47.21
C SER A 349 43.88 11.81 47.93
N ALA A 350 44.94 11.20 47.38
CA ALA A 350 45.91 10.28 47.99
C ALA A 350 45.57 8.77 48.15
N GLY A 351 46.55 7.94 47.75
CA GLY A 351 46.90 6.69 48.44
C GLY A 351 46.29 5.36 47.94
N PRO A 352 47.07 4.49 47.27
CA PRO A 352 46.87 3.03 47.30
C PRO A 352 47.46 2.44 48.60
N PRO A 353 46.99 1.29 49.12
CA PRO A 353 47.60 0.01 48.68
C PRO A 353 46.74 -1.29 48.78
N VAL A 354 47.07 -2.25 47.90
CA VAL A 354 47.36 -3.69 48.16
C VAL A 354 46.35 -4.62 48.91
N SER A 355 45.91 -5.65 48.17
CA SER A 355 45.53 -7.05 48.55
C SER A 355 44.47 -7.36 49.63
N GLY A 356 43.69 -8.41 49.36
CA GLY A 356 42.92 -9.15 50.37
C GLY A 356 42.14 -10.32 49.77
N ASP A 357 42.75 -11.52 49.74
CA ASP A 357 42.02 -12.76 49.44
C ASP A 357 41.14 -13.16 50.63
N ALA A 358 39.90 -13.55 50.35
CA ALA A 358 38.98 -14.15 51.33
C ALA A 358 37.98 -15.08 50.62
N ASP A 359 38.43 -16.29 50.31
CA ASP A 359 37.56 -17.44 50.02
C ASP A 359 36.78 -17.84 51.29
N LEU A 360 35.51 -18.27 51.15
CA LEU A 360 34.84 -19.28 52.01
C LEU A 360 33.36 -19.50 51.59
N ARG A 361 33.17 -20.52 50.75
CA ARG A 361 32.24 -21.66 50.93
C ARG A 361 30.73 -21.50 51.14
N ASP A 362 30.03 -22.14 50.19
CA ASP A 362 29.10 -23.28 50.37
C ASP A 362 27.81 -23.12 51.21
N GLY A 363 26.69 -23.32 50.50
CA GLY A 363 25.38 -23.67 51.04
C GLY A 363 24.55 -24.36 49.96
N GLU A 364 24.63 -25.69 49.87
CA GLU A 364 23.88 -26.48 48.87
C GLU A 364 22.42 -26.70 49.28
N GLU A 365 21.48 -26.34 48.40
CA GLU A 365 20.19 -27.03 48.27
C GLU A 365 19.80 -27.12 46.77
N GLY A 366 19.08 -28.19 46.42
CA GLY A 366 18.50 -28.46 45.10
C GLY A 366 17.70 -29.78 45.18
N PRO A 367 17.40 -30.47 44.05
CA PRO A 367 17.39 -29.99 42.67
C PRO A 367 16.08 -30.36 41.92
N ILE A 368 15.49 -29.44 41.16
CA ILE A 368 14.48 -29.77 40.13
C ILE A 368 14.82 -28.96 38.88
N GLY A 369 14.85 -29.60 37.71
CA GLY A 369 15.54 -29.07 36.53
C GLY A 369 14.64 -28.50 35.44
N GLU A 370 15.17 -27.54 34.70
CA GLU A 370 14.73 -27.16 33.36
C GLU A 370 15.88 -27.31 32.37
N ALA A 371 15.63 -28.00 31.26
CA ALA A 371 16.55 -28.10 30.14
C ALA A 371 15.83 -27.65 28.85
N ALA A 372 16.61 -27.19 27.86
CA ALA A 372 16.19 -26.85 26.49
C ALA A 372 15.70 -25.41 26.17
N VAL A 373 16.32 -24.36 26.74
CA VAL A 373 16.42 -23.04 26.06
C VAL A 373 17.87 -22.55 26.08
N GLY A 374 18.69 -22.96 25.10
CA GLY A 374 20.15 -22.67 25.18
C GLY A 374 21.05 -23.06 24.00
N SER A 375 20.60 -22.97 22.74
CA SER A 375 21.49 -23.22 21.58
C SER A 375 21.12 -22.43 20.32
N ALA A 376 21.57 -21.16 20.24
CA ALA A 376 21.46 -20.34 19.03
C ALA A 376 22.56 -19.26 18.86
N ILE A 377 23.37 -18.97 19.89
CA ILE A 377 24.36 -17.88 19.89
C ILE A 377 25.73 -18.47 20.25
N GLY A 378 26.51 -18.90 19.24
CA GLY A 378 27.75 -19.66 19.54
C GLY A 378 28.84 -19.81 18.46
N VAL A 379 28.77 -19.17 17.28
CA VAL A 379 29.80 -19.38 16.22
C VAL A 379 30.20 -18.11 15.42
N VAL A 380 30.62 -17.01 16.07
CA VAL A 380 31.37 -15.91 15.38
C VAL A 380 32.42 -15.22 16.29
N THR A 381 33.35 -15.96 16.89
CA THR A 381 34.43 -15.39 17.73
C THR A 381 35.80 -16.04 17.45
N ALA A 382 36.32 -15.82 16.23
CA ALA A 382 37.71 -16.11 15.88
C ALA A 382 38.21 -15.15 14.79
N ALA A 383 39.54 -14.92 14.74
CA ALA A 383 40.25 -14.05 13.79
C ALA A 383 40.05 -12.52 13.93
N VAL A 384 40.31 -11.98 15.12
CA VAL A 384 40.91 -10.63 15.23
C VAL A 384 42.41 -10.78 14.93
N GLY A 385 42.93 -10.10 13.92
CA GLY A 385 44.33 -10.26 13.49
C GLY A 385 44.90 -9.06 12.76
N SER A 386 45.78 -8.31 13.46
CA SER A 386 46.71 -7.28 12.97
C SER A 386 46.22 -6.32 11.87
N SER A 387 45.97 -5.07 12.23
CA SER A 387 45.91 -3.96 11.28
C SER A 387 47.26 -3.75 10.57
N ARG A 388 47.22 -3.55 9.25
CA ARG A 388 48.31 -2.94 8.47
C ARG A 388 47.76 -1.78 7.67
N THR A 389 48.46 -0.65 7.70
CA THR A 389 48.16 0.54 6.91
C THR A 389 48.63 0.37 5.45
N PRO A 390 47.82 0.78 4.46
CA PRO A 390 48.28 1.05 3.10
C PRO A 390 48.40 2.56 2.85
N GLY A 391 49.40 2.95 2.05
CA GLY A 391 49.59 4.33 1.58
C GLY A 391 48.69 4.71 0.39
N SER A 392 49.01 5.84 -0.24
CA SER A 392 48.19 6.51 -1.24
C SER A 392 48.13 5.81 -2.62
N SER A 393 47.12 6.23 -3.40
CA SER A 393 47.02 6.10 -4.86
C SER A 393 47.05 4.67 -5.45
N GLY A 394 45.86 4.08 -5.64
CA GLY A 394 45.64 2.90 -6.48
C GLY A 394 44.16 2.77 -6.87
N ARG A 395 43.86 2.20 -8.05
CA ARG A 395 42.46 1.90 -8.44
C ARG A 395 41.89 0.85 -7.49
N VAL A 396 40.74 1.11 -6.87
CA VAL A 396 40.08 0.17 -5.95
C VAL A 396 39.69 -1.12 -6.70
N PRO A 397 40.24 -2.29 -6.35
CA PRO A 397 39.82 -3.56 -6.92
C PRO A 397 38.45 -3.99 -6.34
N PRO A 398 37.59 -4.67 -7.11
CA PRO A 398 36.24 -5.04 -6.67
C PRO A 398 36.24 -6.26 -5.71
N VAL A 399 36.78 -6.08 -4.50
CA VAL A 399 36.96 -7.16 -3.50
C VAL A 399 35.74 -7.27 -2.57
N LEU A 400 34.64 -7.76 -3.13
CA LEU A 400 33.65 -8.50 -2.35
C LEU A 400 34.27 -9.86 -1.97
N GLY A 401 34.58 -10.06 -0.70
CA GLY A 401 35.32 -11.23 -0.20
C GLY A 401 34.70 -12.56 -0.63
N ARG A 402 35.50 -13.42 -1.29
CA ARG A 402 35.09 -14.69 -1.93
C ARG A 402 33.73 -14.58 -2.64
N GLY A 403 33.66 -13.67 -3.62
CA GLY A 403 32.49 -13.46 -4.47
C GLY A 403 31.98 -14.74 -5.14
N TRP A 404 30.71 -14.71 -5.56
CA TRP A 404 29.88 -15.82 -6.08
C TRP A 404 30.64 -16.91 -6.85
N ALA A 405 31.51 -16.54 -7.79
CA ALA A 405 32.30 -17.46 -8.61
C ALA A 405 33.10 -18.51 -7.79
N SER A 406 33.54 -18.15 -6.58
CA SER A 406 34.35 -18.96 -5.66
C SER A 406 33.55 -19.84 -4.68
N ARG A 407 32.21 -19.83 -4.74
CA ARG A 407 31.39 -20.84 -4.06
C ARG A 407 31.56 -22.21 -4.76
N PRO A 408 31.46 -23.34 -4.03
CA PRO A 408 31.57 -24.67 -4.64
C PRO A 408 30.61 -24.84 -5.82
N ARG A 409 31.05 -25.54 -6.88
CA ARG A 409 30.27 -25.70 -8.12
C ARG A 409 28.86 -26.25 -7.86
N GLY A 410 28.74 -27.23 -6.95
CA GLY A 410 27.43 -27.79 -6.54
C GLY A 410 26.49 -26.76 -5.90
N VAL A 411 26.99 -25.87 -5.03
CA VAL A 411 26.16 -24.81 -4.41
C VAL A 411 25.67 -23.82 -5.47
N ARG A 412 26.53 -23.47 -6.43
CA ARG A 412 26.15 -22.59 -7.55
C ARG A 412 25.13 -23.26 -8.48
N ALA A 413 25.29 -24.55 -8.75
CA ALA A 413 24.36 -25.33 -9.56
C ALA A 413 22.99 -25.51 -8.88
N ALA A 414 22.96 -25.84 -7.59
CA ALA A 414 21.72 -26.01 -6.83
C ALA A 414 20.88 -24.73 -6.78
N VAL A 415 21.49 -23.57 -6.48
CA VAL A 415 20.80 -22.28 -6.51
C VAL A 415 20.32 -21.90 -7.91
N GLY A 416 21.11 -22.21 -8.95
CA GLY A 416 20.69 -22.02 -10.34
C GLY A 416 19.50 -22.90 -10.71
N LEU A 417 19.49 -24.17 -10.30
CA LEU A 417 18.39 -25.11 -10.52
C LEU A 417 17.12 -24.65 -9.80
N VAL A 418 17.21 -24.23 -8.53
CA VAL A 418 16.05 -23.69 -7.79
C VAL A 418 15.48 -22.45 -8.49
N ALA A 419 16.32 -21.51 -8.96
CA ALA A 419 15.86 -20.35 -9.70
C ALA A 419 15.16 -20.71 -11.03
N VAL A 420 15.65 -21.72 -11.75
CA VAL A 420 15.01 -22.25 -12.97
C VAL A 420 13.69 -22.94 -12.65
N LEU A 421 13.63 -23.76 -11.58
CA LEU A 421 12.39 -24.45 -11.17
C LEU A 421 11.31 -23.47 -10.74
N VAL A 422 11.65 -22.42 -10.00
CA VAL A 422 10.71 -21.33 -9.64
C VAL A 422 10.23 -20.60 -10.89
N LEU A 423 11.13 -20.25 -11.83
CA LEU A 423 10.74 -19.59 -13.07
C LEU A 423 9.79 -20.46 -13.92
N VAL A 424 10.08 -21.75 -14.05
CA VAL A 424 9.21 -22.71 -14.76
C VAL A 424 7.86 -22.85 -14.06
N ALA A 425 7.82 -22.94 -12.73
CA ALA A 425 6.57 -23.01 -11.98
C ALA A 425 5.69 -21.76 -12.18
N VAL A 426 6.28 -20.56 -12.14
CA VAL A 426 5.58 -19.29 -12.42
C VAL A 426 5.10 -19.23 -13.88
N THR A 427 5.92 -19.64 -14.86
CA THR A 427 5.48 -19.71 -16.26
C THR A 427 4.34 -20.72 -16.46
N VAL A 428 4.36 -21.89 -15.82
CA VAL A 428 3.25 -22.86 -15.89
C VAL A 428 1.99 -22.29 -15.23
N ALA A 429 2.10 -21.58 -14.12
CA ALA A 429 0.96 -20.91 -13.48
C ALA A 429 0.38 -19.81 -14.37
N ASN A 430 1.21 -18.90 -14.88
CA ASN A 430 0.81 -17.83 -15.80
C ASN A 430 0.23 -18.38 -17.11
N THR A 431 0.81 -19.43 -17.70
CA THR A 431 0.24 -20.08 -18.90
C THR A 431 -1.11 -20.72 -18.61
N ARG A 432 -1.32 -21.32 -17.44
CA ARG A 432 -2.64 -21.84 -17.03
C ARG A 432 -3.65 -20.71 -16.88
N ALA A 433 -3.30 -19.63 -16.18
CA ALA A 433 -4.16 -18.45 -16.05
C ALA A 433 -4.55 -17.89 -17.43
N MET A 434 -3.58 -17.64 -18.32
CA MET A 434 -3.86 -17.18 -19.69
C MET A 434 -4.66 -18.21 -20.53
N THR A 435 -4.61 -19.50 -20.21
CA THR A 435 -5.41 -20.54 -20.90
C THR A 435 -6.85 -20.59 -20.41
N THR A 436 -7.09 -20.31 -19.12
CA THR A 436 -8.44 -20.10 -18.56
C THR A 436 -9.02 -18.79 -19.11
N LEU A 437 -8.30 -17.66 -18.97
CA LEU A 437 -8.71 -16.35 -19.48
C LEU A 437 -8.97 -16.33 -21.00
N ALA A 438 -8.38 -17.24 -21.78
CA ALA A 438 -8.66 -17.41 -23.21
C ALA A 438 -10.00 -18.13 -23.51
N ARG A 439 -10.72 -18.62 -22.50
CA ARG A 439 -11.95 -19.42 -22.61
C ARG A 439 -13.13 -18.83 -21.84
N GLU A 440 -12.89 -17.90 -20.92
CA GLU A 440 -13.95 -17.14 -20.27
C GLU A 440 -14.70 -16.29 -21.31
N GLU A 441 -16.03 -16.45 -21.34
CA GLU A 441 -16.94 -15.45 -21.90
C GLU A 441 -17.02 -14.23 -20.95
N PRO A 442 -17.44 -13.06 -21.43
CA PRO A 442 -17.55 -11.88 -20.58
C PRO A 442 -18.76 -11.96 -19.65
N GLY A 443 -18.54 -11.71 -18.36
CA GLY A 443 -19.59 -11.69 -17.34
C GLY A 443 -20.71 -10.67 -17.58
N ALA A 444 -21.76 -10.76 -16.77
CA ALA A 444 -22.91 -9.88 -16.80
C ALA A 444 -22.57 -8.42 -16.47
N VAL A 445 -23.35 -7.49 -17.03
CA VAL A 445 -23.38 -6.07 -16.65
C VAL A 445 -24.65 -5.83 -15.85
N VAL A 446 -24.49 -5.57 -14.57
CA VAL A 446 -25.58 -5.24 -13.65
C VAL A 446 -25.61 -3.73 -13.41
N ALA A 447 -26.74 -3.10 -13.70
CA ALA A 447 -26.91 -1.65 -13.52
C ALA A 447 -27.22 -1.32 -12.05
N HIS A 448 -26.23 -0.77 -11.33
CA HIS A 448 -26.33 -0.39 -9.91
C HIS A 448 -27.34 0.75 -9.74
N ARG A 449 -28.54 0.41 -9.23
CA ARG A 449 -29.71 1.27 -9.03
C ARG A 449 -30.24 1.85 -10.35
N GLY A 450 -30.14 1.08 -11.44
CA GLY A 450 -30.45 1.51 -12.80
C GLY A 450 -29.34 2.32 -13.48
N ASP A 451 -29.69 3.10 -14.51
CA ASP A 451 -28.79 4.04 -15.18
C ASP A 451 -28.94 5.47 -14.62
N PRO A 452 -28.00 5.99 -13.81
CA PRO A 452 -28.02 7.39 -13.35
C PRO A 452 -27.76 8.40 -14.49
N GLY A 453 -27.47 7.91 -15.71
CA GLY A 453 -27.48 8.71 -16.95
C GLY A 453 -28.86 8.87 -17.60
N GLY A 454 -29.91 8.22 -17.08
CA GLY A 454 -31.28 8.28 -17.60
C GLY A 454 -32.38 8.59 -16.58
N GLY A 455 -32.11 8.45 -15.28
CA GLY A 455 -33.05 8.80 -14.22
C GLY A 455 -32.37 9.05 -12.88
N VAL A 456 -33.19 9.22 -11.83
CA VAL A 456 -32.73 9.16 -10.43
C VAL A 456 -32.45 7.70 -10.07
N GLU A 457 -31.42 7.42 -9.28
CA GLU A 457 -31.14 6.07 -8.78
C GLU A 457 -32.38 5.44 -8.12
N ASN A 458 -32.59 4.13 -8.31
CA ASN A 458 -33.75 3.40 -7.78
C ASN A 458 -35.12 3.90 -8.30
N SER A 459 -35.17 4.59 -9.44
CA SER A 459 -36.43 5.02 -10.07
C SER A 459 -36.78 4.22 -11.34
N ILE A 460 -38.06 4.19 -11.71
CA ILE A 460 -38.54 3.56 -12.95
C ILE A 460 -37.81 4.07 -14.19
N ALA A 461 -37.53 5.38 -14.29
CA ALA A 461 -36.78 5.94 -15.42
C ALA A 461 -35.33 5.43 -15.51
N SER A 462 -34.70 5.14 -14.37
CA SER A 462 -33.35 4.53 -14.33
C SER A 462 -33.36 3.05 -14.71
N LEU A 463 -34.41 2.31 -14.36
CA LEU A 463 -34.68 0.94 -14.82
C LEU A 463 -34.88 0.91 -16.34
N GLU A 464 -35.77 1.76 -16.88
CA GLU A 464 -36.06 1.86 -18.31
C GLU A 464 -34.80 2.19 -19.13
N SER A 465 -33.98 3.13 -18.67
CA SER A 465 -32.72 3.46 -19.35
C SER A 465 -31.68 2.33 -19.24
N ALA A 466 -31.60 1.61 -18.13
CA ALA A 466 -30.72 0.45 -18.00
C ALA A 466 -31.13 -0.74 -18.90
N ALA A 467 -32.43 -1.04 -18.97
CA ALA A 467 -32.98 -2.04 -19.87
C ALA A 467 -32.71 -1.69 -21.35
N ALA A 468 -33.02 -0.44 -21.75
CA ALA A 468 -32.77 0.06 -23.10
C ALA A 468 -31.28 0.12 -23.50
N LEU A 469 -30.36 -0.01 -22.54
CA LEU A 469 -28.92 -0.11 -22.77
C LEU A 469 -28.41 -1.55 -22.90
N GLY A 470 -29.21 -2.58 -22.61
CA GLY A 470 -28.77 -3.97 -22.61
C GLY A 470 -27.89 -4.35 -21.42
N ALA A 471 -28.22 -3.83 -20.23
CA ALA A 471 -27.78 -4.44 -18.98
C ALA A 471 -28.49 -5.81 -18.81
N ASP A 472 -27.77 -6.82 -18.29
CA ASP A 472 -28.34 -8.17 -18.14
C ASP A 472 -29.18 -8.30 -16.87
N TYR A 473 -28.91 -7.46 -15.86
CA TYR A 473 -29.73 -7.28 -14.67
C TYR A 473 -29.78 -5.80 -14.30
N VAL A 474 -30.84 -5.37 -13.61
CA VAL A 474 -30.88 -4.10 -12.88
C VAL A 474 -30.84 -4.38 -11.39
N GLU A 475 -29.86 -3.83 -10.69
CA GLU A 475 -29.79 -3.90 -9.23
C GLU A 475 -30.62 -2.78 -8.60
N LEU A 476 -31.20 -3.06 -7.43
CA LEU A 476 -32.02 -2.13 -6.67
C LEU A 476 -31.92 -2.38 -5.17
N ASP A 477 -32.22 -1.35 -4.37
CA ASP A 477 -32.27 -1.41 -2.91
C ASP A 477 -33.70 -1.54 -2.39
N VAL A 478 -33.98 -2.51 -1.51
CA VAL A 478 -35.28 -2.63 -0.80
C VAL A 478 -35.15 -2.25 0.68
N LEU A 479 -36.05 -1.38 1.13
CA LEU A 479 -36.30 -1.07 2.53
C LEU A 479 -37.78 -1.34 2.88
N GLN A 480 -38.09 -1.42 4.18
CA GLN A 480 -39.47 -1.53 4.66
C GLN A 480 -40.01 -0.16 5.11
N ALA A 481 -41.28 0.10 4.80
CA ALA A 481 -42.04 1.24 5.27
C ALA A 481 -42.64 0.98 6.66
N ALA A 482 -43.09 2.03 7.35
CA ALA A 482 -43.64 1.98 8.71
C ALA A 482 -44.94 1.16 8.85
N ASP A 483 -45.62 0.88 7.73
CA ASP A 483 -46.81 0.05 7.61
C ASP A 483 -46.50 -1.38 7.12
N GLY A 484 -45.23 -1.73 6.94
CA GLY A 484 -44.77 -3.01 6.43
C GLY A 484 -44.57 -3.07 4.91
N GLY A 485 -44.97 -2.03 4.15
CA GLY A 485 -44.83 -1.99 2.69
C GLY A 485 -43.37 -2.02 2.22
N LEU A 486 -43.14 -2.51 1.00
CA LEU A 486 -41.80 -2.67 0.42
C LEU A 486 -41.50 -1.55 -0.57
N VAL A 487 -40.48 -0.75 -0.27
CA VAL A 487 -40.09 0.45 -1.04
C VAL A 487 -38.71 0.29 -1.66
N VAL A 488 -38.51 0.81 -2.87
CA VAL A 488 -37.23 0.74 -3.60
C VAL A 488 -36.42 2.02 -3.36
N PHE A 489 -35.51 1.98 -2.37
CA PHE A 489 -34.74 3.15 -1.94
C PHE A 489 -33.48 2.78 -1.13
N HIS A 490 -32.36 3.48 -1.37
CA HIS A 490 -31.07 3.16 -0.74
C HIS A 490 -30.89 3.69 0.70
N ASP A 491 -31.12 4.99 0.89
CA ASP A 491 -30.67 5.68 2.09
C ASP A 491 -31.71 5.55 3.21
N LEU A 492 -31.25 5.36 4.45
CA LEU A 492 -32.15 5.21 5.60
C LEU A 492 -32.97 6.50 5.91
N THR A 493 -32.60 7.64 5.30
CA THR A 493 -33.36 8.90 5.31
C THR A 493 -33.44 9.51 3.92
N LEU A 494 -34.50 10.29 3.66
CA LEU A 494 -34.74 10.92 2.36
C LEU A 494 -33.87 12.18 2.11
N ARG A 495 -32.85 12.41 2.95
CA ARG A 495 -32.10 13.67 3.03
C ARG A 495 -31.37 14.01 1.73
N ARG A 496 -30.69 13.03 1.14
CA ARG A 496 -29.83 13.24 -0.05
C ARG A 496 -30.63 13.52 -1.33
N LEU A 497 -31.76 12.82 -1.51
CA LEU A 497 -32.50 12.82 -2.78
C LEU A 497 -33.79 13.66 -2.74
N ALA A 498 -34.44 13.82 -1.58
CA ALA A 498 -35.65 14.65 -1.43
C ALA A 498 -35.44 15.90 -0.55
N GLY A 499 -34.26 16.05 0.09
CA GLY A 499 -33.98 17.18 0.99
C GLY A 499 -34.69 17.10 2.36
N SER A 500 -35.21 15.92 2.73
CA SER A 500 -36.02 15.70 3.93
C SER A 500 -35.31 14.78 4.93
N ASP A 501 -35.16 15.22 6.18
CA ASP A 501 -34.55 14.43 7.26
C ASP A 501 -35.47 13.31 7.81
N ARG A 502 -36.63 13.03 7.20
CA ARG A 502 -37.46 11.85 7.56
C ARG A 502 -36.71 10.55 7.24
N ALA A 503 -36.83 9.59 8.15
CA ALA A 503 -36.32 8.23 7.98
C ALA A 503 -37.37 7.33 7.33
N VAL A 504 -36.95 6.35 6.51
CA VAL A 504 -37.88 5.50 5.74
C VAL A 504 -38.84 4.73 6.66
N HIS A 505 -38.34 4.19 7.77
CA HIS A 505 -39.13 3.49 8.80
C HIS A 505 -40.13 4.38 9.57
N THR A 506 -40.22 5.70 9.28
CA THR A 506 -41.22 6.62 9.87
C THR A 506 -42.21 7.16 8.84
N MET A 507 -42.33 6.48 7.70
CA MET A 507 -43.21 6.84 6.60
C MET A 507 -44.00 5.61 6.12
N THR A 508 -45.27 5.79 5.79
CA THR A 508 -46.07 4.74 5.11
C THR A 508 -45.61 4.55 3.67
N LEU A 509 -45.96 3.43 3.03
CA LEU A 509 -45.64 3.20 1.62
C LEU A 509 -46.22 4.32 0.73
N ASP A 510 -47.49 4.71 0.98
CA ASP A 510 -48.16 5.82 0.28
C ASP A 510 -47.43 7.17 0.43
N GLU A 511 -46.88 7.47 1.61
CA GLU A 511 -46.08 8.69 1.83
C GLU A 511 -44.74 8.64 1.08
N LEU A 512 -44.12 7.47 1.01
CA LEU A 512 -42.85 7.26 0.32
C LEU A 512 -43.03 7.36 -1.19
N THR A 513 -44.03 6.66 -1.77
CA THR A 513 -44.28 6.69 -3.21
C THR A 513 -44.81 8.04 -3.70
N SER A 514 -45.48 8.80 -2.81
CA SER A 514 -45.82 10.21 -3.07
C SER A 514 -44.62 11.17 -3.00
N THR A 515 -43.45 10.75 -2.53
CA THR A 515 -42.30 11.65 -2.32
C THR A 515 -41.44 11.82 -3.58
N THR A 516 -41.21 13.07 -3.97
CA THR A 516 -40.36 13.44 -5.09
C THR A 516 -38.86 13.41 -4.74
N VAL A 517 -38.07 12.70 -5.54
CA VAL A 517 -36.61 12.57 -5.46
C VAL A 517 -35.92 13.18 -6.68
N ARG A 518 -34.69 13.68 -6.50
CA ARG A 518 -33.93 14.43 -7.54
C ARG A 518 -32.45 14.07 -7.53
N GLN A 519 -31.87 13.89 -8.72
CA GLN A 519 -30.45 13.59 -8.92
C GLN A 519 -30.05 13.90 -10.38
N GLY A 520 -28.84 14.42 -10.62
CA GLY A 520 -28.30 14.61 -11.97
C GLY A 520 -29.03 15.63 -12.86
N GLY A 521 -30.10 16.28 -12.38
CA GLY A 521 -31.04 17.07 -13.17
C GLY A 521 -32.35 16.34 -13.51
N PHE A 522 -32.45 15.06 -13.17
CA PHE A 522 -33.68 14.27 -13.21
C PHE A 522 -34.52 14.46 -11.95
N GLU A 523 -35.82 14.17 -12.08
CA GLU A 523 -36.83 14.20 -11.04
C GLU A 523 -37.73 12.96 -11.20
N ALA A 524 -38.05 12.28 -10.11
CA ALA A 524 -38.89 11.08 -10.09
C ALA A 524 -39.67 10.97 -8.76
N THR A 525 -40.61 10.04 -8.66
CA THR A 525 -41.12 9.52 -7.38
C THR A 525 -40.33 8.29 -6.95
N ILE A 526 -40.39 7.95 -5.66
CA ILE A 526 -39.89 6.66 -5.17
C ILE A 526 -40.89 5.56 -5.59
N PRO A 527 -40.48 4.43 -6.17
CA PRO A 527 -41.39 3.33 -6.48
C PRO A 527 -41.50 2.32 -5.32
N SER A 528 -42.64 1.62 -5.26
CA SER A 528 -42.76 0.38 -4.50
C SER A 528 -42.05 -0.79 -5.20
N LEU A 529 -41.75 -1.86 -4.47
CA LEU A 529 -41.13 -3.05 -5.07
C LEU A 529 -42.05 -3.71 -6.11
N ALA A 530 -43.37 -3.68 -5.91
CA ALA A 530 -44.35 -4.23 -6.85
C ALA A 530 -44.27 -3.50 -8.21
N GLU A 531 -44.37 -2.16 -8.22
CA GLU A 531 -44.28 -1.35 -9.44
C GLU A 531 -42.95 -1.54 -10.19
N PHE A 532 -41.85 -1.72 -9.45
CA PHE A 532 -40.53 -1.95 -10.04
C PHE A 532 -40.40 -3.36 -10.64
N VAL A 533 -40.94 -4.38 -9.97
CA VAL A 533 -40.99 -5.76 -10.48
C VAL A 533 -41.87 -5.84 -11.73
N GLU A 534 -43.09 -5.28 -11.70
CA GLU A 534 -44.00 -5.23 -12.84
C GLU A 534 -43.35 -4.57 -14.05
N ARG A 535 -42.73 -3.39 -13.86
CA ARG A 535 -42.08 -2.68 -14.96
C ARG A 535 -40.85 -3.42 -15.50
N ALA A 536 -40.11 -4.14 -14.65
CA ALA A 536 -39.00 -4.98 -15.09
C ALA A 536 -39.47 -6.17 -15.94
N GLN A 537 -40.60 -6.79 -15.58
CA GLN A 537 -41.26 -7.83 -16.40
C GLN A 537 -41.73 -7.28 -17.76
N GLU A 538 -42.29 -6.07 -17.81
CA GLU A 538 -42.66 -5.41 -19.07
C GLU A 538 -41.46 -5.07 -19.98
N LEU A 539 -40.26 -4.99 -19.42
CA LEU A 539 -39.02 -4.62 -20.10
C LEU A 539 -38.14 -5.83 -20.48
N ASP A 540 -38.54 -7.05 -20.08
CA ASP A 540 -37.76 -8.29 -20.26
C ASP A 540 -36.34 -8.20 -19.66
N VAL A 541 -36.23 -7.62 -18.45
CA VAL A 541 -34.95 -7.50 -17.72
C VAL A 541 -35.09 -8.03 -16.28
N PRO A 542 -34.26 -9.00 -15.85
CA PRO A 542 -34.29 -9.50 -14.49
C PRO A 542 -33.65 -8.53 -13.48
N LEU A 543 -33.97 -8.70 -12.20
CA LEU A 543 -33.51 -7.84 -11.12
C LEU A 543 -32.49 -8.53 -10.21
N LEU A 544 -31.58 -7.73 -9.63
CA LEU A 544 -30.76 -8.09 -8.47
C LEU A 544 -31.24 -7.26 -7.27
N VAL A 545 -31.98 -7.90 -6.37
CA VAL A 545 -32.68 -7.25 -5.26
C VAL A 545 -31.78 -7.25 -4.02
N GLU A 546 -31.23 -6.11 -3.61
CA GLU A 546 -30.53 -6.00 -2.33
C GLU A 546 -31.50 -5.71 -1.19
N LEU A 547 -31.53 -6.60 -0.20
CA LEU A 547 -32.22 -6.38 1.07
C LEU A 547 -31.37 -5.48 1.97
N LYS A 548 -31.90 -4.31 2.34
CA LYS A 548 -31.31 -3.42 3.33
C LYS A 548 -32.09 -3.46 4.64
N ALA A 549 -31.46 -2.93 5.70
CA ALA A 549 -32.05 -2.81 7.02
C ALA A 549 -31.72 -1.46 7.66
N HIS A 550 -32.73 -0.86 8.29
CA HIS A 550 -32.64 0.25 9.25
C HIS A 550 -32.74 -0.22 10.71
N GLY A 551 -33.03 -1.49 10.99
CA GLY A 551 -33.12 -2.06 12.35
C GLY A 551 -34.48 -1.85 13.02
N HIS A 552 -35.53 -1.73 12.22
CA HIS A 552 -36.93 -1.53 12.66
C HIS A 552 -37.91 -2.37 11.82
N GLU A 553 -37.41 -3.39 11.13
CA GLU A 553 -38.15 -4.27 10.24
C GLU A 553 -39.15 -5.12 11.04
N THR A 554 -40.26 -5.46 10.40
CA THR A 554 -41.15 -6.52 10.88
C THR A 554 -40.45 -7.88 10.78
N PRO A 555 -40.79 -8.86 11.63
CA PRO A 555 -40.35 -10.25 11.47
C PRO A 555 -40.88 -10.96 10.20
N THR A 556 -41.56 -10.24 9.29
CA THR A 556 -42.04 -10.75 8.01
C THR A 556 -41.29 -10.17 6.81
N PHE A 557 -40.46 -9.13 6.98
CA PHE A 557 -39.81 -8.40 5.86
C PHE A 557 -39.22 -9.29 4.76
N VAL A 558 -38.42 -10.30 5.12
CA VAL A 558 -37.82 -11.23 4.15
C VAL A 558 -38.89 -12.13 3.51
N ALA A 559 -39.81 -12.66 4.31
CA ALA A 559 -40.93 -13.47 3.83
C ALA A 559 -41.88 -12.70 2.89
N ASP A 560 -42.08 -11.40 3.14
CA ASP A 560 -42.92 -10.52 2.33
C ASP A 560 -42.28 -10.27 0.95
N VAL A 561 -40.94 -10.09 0.88
CA VAL A 561 -40.20 -10.02 -0.39
C VAL A 561 -40.28 -11.35 -1.16
N VAL A 562 -40.04 -12.48 -0.49
CA VAL A 562 -40.15 -13.81 -1.13
C VAL A 562 -41.57 -14.09 -1.62
N ALA A 563 -42.59 -13.67 -0.86
CA ALA A 563 -43.99 -13.78 -1.27
C ALA A 563 -44.32 -12.91 -2.49
N LEU A 564 -43.77 -11.70 -2.58
CA LEU A 564 -43.93 -10.81 -3.74
C LEU A 564 -43.28 -11.40 -4.99
N LEU A 565 -42.01 -11.82 -4.93
CA LEU A 565 -41.31 -12.41 -6.09
C LEU A 565 -42.01 -13.69 -6.60
N ARG A 566 -42.59 -14.49 -5.70
CA ARG A 566 -43.45 -15.63 -6.06
C ARG A 566 -44.78 -15.23 -6.67
N ALA A 567 -45.46 -14.20 -6.13
CA ALA A 567 -46.74 -13.73 -6.65
C ALA A 567 -46.63 -13.17 -8.08
N HIS A 568 -45.50 -12.52 -8.40
CA HIS A 568 -45.19 -12.02 -9.74
C HIS A 568 -44.62 -13.11 -10.69
N GLY A 569 -44.28 -14.30 -10.18
CA GLY A 569 -43.75 -15.41 -10.99
C GLY A 569 -42.32 -15.19 -11.50
N VAL A 570 -41.49 -14.48 -10.73
CA VAL A 570 -40.10 -14.10 -11.09
C VAL A 570 -39.04 -14.71 -10.16
N ALA A 571 -39.45 -15.49 -9.16
CA ALA A 571 -38.58 -16.04 -8.13
C ALA A 571 -37.43 -16.92 -8.67
N ASP A 572 -37.61 -17.58 -9.82
CA ASP A 572 -36.61 -18.41 -10.50
C ASP A 572 -35.75 -17.66 -11.53
N GLN A 573 -35.97 -16.35 -11.70
CA GLN A 573 -35.33 -15.48 -12.68
C GLN A 573 -34.56 -14.31 -12.06
N TYR A 574 -35.00 -13.82 -10.89
CA TYR A 574 -34.41 -12.67 -10.21
C TYR A 574 -33.46 -13.14 -9.10
N LEU A 575 -32.38 -12.39 -8.90
CA LEU A 575 -31.39 -12.64 -7.86
C LEU A 575 -31.71 -11.84 -6.60
N VAL A 576 -31.38 -12.36 -5.41
CA VAL A 576 -31.51 -11.61 -4.15
C VAL A 576 -30.17 -11.59 -3.42
N GLN A 577 -29.78 -10.45 -2.85
CA GLN A 577 -28.56 -10.31 -2.07
C GLN A 577 -28.79 -9.57 -0.75
N SER A 578 -27.91 -9.78 0.24
CA SER A 578 -27.84 -8.92 1.42
C SER A 578 -26.44 -8.78 1.99
N ILE A 579 -26.17 -7.61 2.56
CA ILE A 579 -25.00 -7.32 3.40
C ILE A 579 -25.09 -7.95 4.81
N TYR A 580 -26.27 -8.45 5.16
CA TYR A 580 -26.62 -9.18 6.39
C TYR A 580 -26.86 -10.66 6.04
N PRO A 581 -25.89 -11.58 6.29
CA PRO A 581 -26.03 -13.00 5.96
C PRO A 581 -27.30 -13.64 6.48
N GLU A 582 -27.77 -13.23 7.67
CA GLU A 582 -29.01 -13.71 8.27
C GLU A 582 -30.26 -13.49 7.40
N GLN A 583 -30.31 -12.41 6.61
CA GLN A 583 -31.40 -12.17 5.68
C GLN A 583 -31.28 -13.06 4.43
N ALA A 584 -30.07 -13.23 3.91
CA ALA A 584 -29.80 -14.09 2.76
C ALA A 584 -30.07 -15.58 3.08
N ASP A 585 -29.63 -16.04 4.25
CA ASP A 585 -29.92 -17.38 4.78
C ASP A 585 -31.44 -17.60 4.93
N GLU A 586 -32.19 -16.57 5.35
CA GLU A 586 -33.66 -16.62 5.42
C GLU A 586 -34.34 -16.64 4.04
N VAL A 587 -33.86 -15.87 3.05
CA VAL A 587 -34.35 -15.96 1.66
C VAL A 587 -34.14 -17.37 1.12
N HIS A 588 -32.94 -17.94 1.26
CA HIS A 588 -32.63 -19.28 0.75
C HIS A 588 -33.44 -20.38 1.46
N ALA A 589 -33.77 -20.19 2.75
CA ALA A 589 -34.62 -21.11 3.50
C ALA A 589 -36.12 -21.01 3.15
N LEU A 590 -36.62 -19.81 2.83
CA LEU A 590 -38.02 -19.57 2.48
C LEU A 590 -38.31 -19.78 0.98
N GLY A 591 -37.33 -19.47 0.13
CA GLY A 591 -37.38 -19.45 -1.32
C GLY A 591 -36.18 -20.15 -1.96
N PRO A 592 -36.03 -21.48 -1.84
CA PRO A 592 -34.91 -22.23 -2.43
C PRO A 592 -34.92 -22.30 -3.97
N GLU A 593 -35.95 -21.75 -4.62
CA GLU A 593 -35.95 -21.46 -6.07
C GLU A 593 -35.27 -20.14 -6.45
N ILE A 594 -35.04 -19.24 -5.48
CA ILE A 594 -34.37 -17.96 -5.65
C ILE A 594 -32.86 -18.18 -5.50
N ALA A 595 -32.07 -17.70 -6.45
CA ALA A 595 -30.62 -17.66 -6.31
C ALA A 595 -30.22 -16.50 -5.38
N VAL A 596 -29.47 -16.81 -4.31
CA VAL A 596 -29.16 -15.86 -3.23
C VAL A 596 -27.66 -15.63 -3.10
N GLY A 597 -27.25 -14.41 -2.71
CA GLY A 597 -25.85 -14.09 -2.46
C GLY A 597 -25.57 -13.17 -1.28
N TYR A 598 -24.33 -13.23 -0.77
CA TYR A 598 -23.83 -12.32 0.26
C TYR A 598 -23.13 -11.10 -0.37
N VAL A 599 -23.45 -9.91 0.11
CA VAL A 599 -22.72 -8.67 -0.19
C VAL A 599 -21.56 -8.51 0.79
N ILE A 600 -20.33 -8.42 0.27
CA ILE A 600 -19.09 -8.42 1.04
C ILE A 600 -18.27 -7.15 0.74
N PRO A 601 -18.49 -6.05 1.50
CA PRO A 601 -17.73 -4.79 1.36
C PRO A 601 -16.23 -4.92 1.61
N PHE A 602 -15.80 -5.96 2.31
CA PHE A 602 -14.40 -6.21 2.63
C PHE A 602 -14.14 -7.69 2.89
N LEU A 603 -13.17 -8.29 2.20
CA LEU A 603 -12.70 -9.65 2.45
C LEU A 603 -11.17 -9.70 2.52
N ARG A 604 -10.63 -10.05 3.69
CA ARG A 604 -9.21 -10.39 3.84
C ARG A 604 -9.05 -11.75 4.53
N GLY A 605 -8.96 -12.79 3.69
CA GLY A 605 -8.80 -14.19 4.09
C GLY A 605 -9.27 -15.14 2.99
N PRO A 606 -9.38 -16.45 3.25
CA PRO A 606 -10.17 -17.36 2.42
C PRO A 606 -11.61 -16.85 2.27
N LEU A 607 -12.22 -17.10 1.11
CA LEU A 607 -13.67 -16.94 0.94
C LEU A 607 -14.43 -17.97 1.79
N GLY A 608 -13.85 -19.18 1.92
CA GLY A 608 -14.51 -20.32 2.54
C GLY A 608 -15.50 -20.95 1.57
N THR A 609 -16.57 -21.52 2.12
CA THR A 609 -17.70 -22.10 1.38
C THR A 609 -19.00 -21.60 2.01
N PRO A 610 -19.37 -20.33 1.78
CA PRO A 610 -20.65 -19.80 2.28
C PRO A 610 -21.83 -20.56 1.61
N PRO A 611 -22.96 -20.76 2.31
CA PRO A 611 -24.10 -21.54 1.81
C PRO A 611 -25.01 -20.70 0.89
N VAL A 612 -24.42 -20.14 -0.18
CA VAL A 612 -25.09 -19.23 -1.13
C VAL A 612 -24.64 -19.52 -2.55
N ASP A 613 -25.48 -19.14 -3.51
CA ASP A 613 -25.27 -19.37 -4.94
C ASP A 613 -24.24 -18.39 -5.52
N PHE A 614 -24.17 -17.16 -5.00
CA PHE A 614 -23.19 -16.15 -5.43
C PHE A 614 -22.65 -15.27 -4.29
N VAL A 615 -21.58 -14.52 -4.57
CA VAL A 615 -21.05 -13.46 -3.69
C VAL A 615 -20.80 -12.16 -4.45
N ALA A 616 -21.31 -11.05 -3.92
CA ALA A 616 -21.07 -9.72 -4.44
C ALA A 616 -19.96 -9.03 -3.63
N ILE A 617 -18.73 -9.06 -4.14
CA ILE A 617 -17.53 -8.57 -3.43
C ILE A 617 -17.12 -7.15 -3.87
N GLU A 618 -16.66 -6.31 -2.93
CA GLU A 618 -16.13 -4.98 -3.29
C GLU A 618 -14.81 -5.10 -4.06
N GLN A 619 -14.59 -4.23 -5.05
CA GLN A 619 -13.51 -4.31 -6.02
C GLN A 619 -12.09 -4.42 -5.41
N SER A 620 -11.83 -3.84 -4.24
CA SER A 620 -10.52 -3.95 -3.55
C SER A 620 -10.29 -5.30 -2.87
N SER A 621 -11.35 -6.10 -2.73
CA SER A 621 -11.34 -7.46 -2.17
C SER A 621 -11.23 -8.57 -3.24
N ASP A 622 -11.52 -8.25 -4.51
CA ASP A 622 -11.32 -9.17 -5.63
C ASP A 622 -9.86 -9.62 -5.76
N SER A 623 -9.67 -10.89 -6.08
CA SER A 623 -8.38 -11.46 -6.46
C SER A 623 -8.57 -12.80 -7.16
N SER A 624 -7.62 -13.17 -8.03
CA SER A 624 -7.59 -14.46 -8.71
C SER A 624 -7.66 -15.68 -7.77
N ARG A 625 -7.26 -15.52 -6.51
CA ARG A 625 -7.45 -16.53 -5.45
C ARG A 625 -8.92 -16.64 -5.01
N VAL A 626 -9.61 -15.52 -4.74
CA VAL A 626 -11.03 -15.52 -4.35
C VAL A 626 -11.88 -16.12 -5.48
N ARG A 627 -11.62 -15.73 -6.73
CA ARG A 627 -12.33 -16.30 -7.90
C ARG A 627 -12.05 -17.79 -8.08
N ALA A 628 -10.84 -18.25 -7.80
CA ALA A 628 -10.50 -19.69 -7.83
C ALA A 628 -11.11 -20.47 -6.65
N GLU A 629 -11.28 -19.87 -5.47
CA GLU A 629 -11.96 -20.48 -4.31
C GLU A 629 -13.47 -20.59 -4.57
N ALA A 630 -14.11 -19.51 -5.01
CA ALA A 630 -15.54 -19.49 -5.36
C ALA A 630 -15.89 -20.54 -6.44
N ARG A 631 -15.13 -20.54 -7.55
CA ARG A 631 -15.29 -21.49 -8.64
C ARG A 631 -14.98 -22.95 -8.27
N ALA A 632 -14.20 -23.19 -7.21
CA ALA A 632 -13.97 -24.52 -6.66
C ALA A 632 -15.10 -24.98 -5.71
N ALA A 633 -15.86 -24.04 -5.14
CA ALA A 633 -17.08 -24.29 -4.37
C ALA A 633 -18.35 -24.39 -5.25
N GLY A 634 -18.32 -23.83 -6.46
CA GLY A 634 -19.48 -23.72 -7.34
C GLY A 634 -20.32 -22.47 -7.06
N ILE A 635 -19.67 -21.38 -6.64
CA ILE A 635 -20.28 -20.11 -6.24
C ILE A 635 -19.85 -19.03 -7.25
N ASP A 636 -20.80 -18.27 -7.76
CA ASP A 636 -20.56 -17.20 -8.73
C ASP A 636 -20.02 -15.92 -8.05
N VAL A 637 -19.23 -15.13 -8.78
CA VAL A 637 -18.60 -13.91 -8.25
C VAL A 637 -19.07 -12.67 -9.02
N PHE A 638 -19.82 -11.81 -8.33
CA PHE A 638 -20.15 -10.47 -8.76
C PHE A 638 -19.20 -9.46 -8.10
N VAL A 639 -18.79 -8.41 -8.81
CA VAL A 639 -17.88 -7.39 -8.27
C VAL A 639 -18.48 -5.99 -8.34
N TRP A 640 -18.34 -5.19 -7.28
CA TRP A 640 -18.95 -3.85 -7.16
C TRP A 640 -18.01 -2.78 -6.55
N THR A 641 -18.23 -1.48 -6.76
CA THR A 641 -19.00 -0.86 -7.85
C THR A 641 -18.04 -0.45 -8.97
N VAL A 642 -18.10 -1.14 -10.11
CA VAL A 642 -17.04 -1.12 -11.13
C VAL A 642 -17.29 0.01 -12.13
N ASN A 643 -16.64 1.16 -11.91
CA ASN A 643 -16.91 2.39 -12.66
C ASN A 643 -15.79 2.85 -13.62
N ASP A 644 -14.55 2.37 -13.43
CA ASP A 644 -13.45 2.69 -14.36
C ASP A 644 -13.44 1.76 -15.59
N PRO A 645 -13.31 2.28 -16.83
CA PRO A 645 -13.35 1.44 -18.04
C PRO A 645 -12.21 0.44 -18.20
N ALA A 646 -11.05 0.64 -17.58
CA ALA A 646 -9.99 -0.38 -17.56
C ALA A 646 -10.30 -1.47 -16.54
N ALA A 647 -10.83 -1.12 -15.36
CA ALA A 647 -11.33 -2.10 -14.39
C ALA A 647 -12.48 -2.95 -14.97
N MET A 648 -13.44 -2.32 -15.68
CA MET A 648 -14.51 -3.02 -16.40
C MET A 648 -13.94 -4.10 -17.34
N ARG A 649 -13.02 -3.73 -18.24
CA ARG A 649 -12.40 -4.70 -19.16
C ARG A 649 -11.63 -5.80 -18.44
N ALA A 650 -10.81 -5.44 -17.44
CA ALA A 650 -10.00 -6.40 -16.69
C ALA A 650 -10.87 -7.45 -15.97
N GLN A 651 -11.98 -7.03 -15.36
CA GLN A 651 -12.89 -7.93 -14.64
C GLN A 651 -13.78 -8.75 -15.58
N LEU A 652 -14.38 -8.12 -16.60
CA LEU A 652 -15.13 -8.82 -17.66
C LEU A 652 -14.27 -9.87 -18.39
N ARG A 653 -12.94 -9.68 -18.46
CA ARG A 653 -11.98 -10.69 -18.96
C ARG A 653 -11.50 -11.67 -17.90
N GLY A 654 -11.57 -11.28 -16.64
CA GLY A 654 -10.89 -11.91 -15.50
C GLY A 654 -11.57 -13.15 -14.93
N GLY A 655 -12.71 -13.58 -15.48
CA GLY A 655 -13.52 -14.68 -14.97
C GLY A 655 -14.31 -14.32 -13.70
N VAL A 656 -14.93 -13.13 -13.70
CA VAL A 656 -16.07 -12.81 -12.81
C VAL A 656 -17.36 -13.04 -13.58
N ASP A 657 -18.41 -13.44 -12.88
CA ASP A 657 -19.68 -13.82 -13.47
C ASP A 657 -20.60 -12.60 -13.66
N GLY A 658 -20.35 -11.51 -12.92
CA GLY A 658 -20.89 -10.17 -13.21
C GLY A 658 -20.10 -8.99 -12.64
N ILE A 659 -20.32 -7.80 -13.21
CA ILE A 659 -19.91 -6.52 -12.63
C ILE A 659 -21.13 -5.64 -12.36
N ILE A 660 -21.21 -5.08 -11.14
CA ILE A 660 -22.24 -4.14 -10.70
C ILE A 660 -21.69 -2.73 -10.86
N THR A 661 -22.38 -1.87 -11.62
CA THR A 661 -21.81 -0.59 -12.09
C THR A 661 -22.82 0.55 -12.14
N SER A 662 -22.39 1.75 -11.74
CA SER A 662 -23.15 3.01 -11.93
C SER A 662 -22.82 3.67 -13.28
N SER A 663 -22.37 2.89 -14.26
CA SER A 663 -22.14 3.32 -15.64
C SER A 663 -22.47 2.20 -16.64
N PRO A 664 -23.71 1.65 -16.64
CA PRO A 664 -24.09 0.50 -17.47
C PRO A 664 -23.81 0.73 -18.96
N ARG A 665 -24.06 1.94 -19.48
CA ARG A 665 -23.74 2.32 -20.87
C ARG A 665 -22.27 2.10 -21.24
N ARG A 666 -21.35 2.37 -20.31
CA ARG A 666 -19.91 2.13 -20.50
C ARG A 666 -19.64 0.63 -20.43
N ALA A 667 -20.14 -0.05 -19.40
CA ALA A 667 -19.91 -1.47 -19.20
C ALA A 667 -20.43 -2.34 -20.35
N VAL A 668 -21.60 -2.05 -20.93
CA VAL A 668 -22.10 -2.75 -22.13
C VAL A 668 -21.19 -2.49 -23.35
N THR A 669 -20.73 -1.25 -23.54
CA THR A 669 -19.78 -0.89 -24.61
C THR A 669 -18.45 -1.63 -24.46
N GLU A 670 -17.90 -1.65 -23.25
CA GLU A 670 -16.65 -2.35 -22.92
C GLU A 670 -16.84 -3.87 -22.99
N ARG A 671 -17.99 -4.42 -22.60
CA ARG A 671 -18.33 -5.85 -22.73
C ARG A 671 -18.40 -6.29 -24.19
N ALA A 672 -19.02 -5.49 -25.07
CA ALA A 672 -19.02 -5.74 -26.51
C ALA A 672 -17.58 -5.74 -27.06
N ALA A 673 -16.79 -4.72 -26.73
CA ALA A 673 -15.38 -4.66 -27.12
C ALA A 673 -14.56 -5.83 -26.58
N VAL A 674 -14.84 -6.34 -25.37
CA VAL A 674 -14.19 -7.51 -24.78
C VAL A 674 -14.60 -8.82 -25.46
N ARG A 675 -15.87 -8.96 -25.90
CA ARG A 675 -16.37 -10.13 -26.64
C ARG A 675 -15.78 -10.20 -28.04
N ASP A 676 -15.76 -9.09 -28.76
CA ASP A 676 -15.22 -9.01 -30.12
C ASP A 676 -13.69 -9.17 -30.14
N ASP A 677 -13.00 -8.79 -29.06
CA ASP A 677 -11.56 -8.89 -28.91
C ASP A 677 -11.12 -10.27 -28.41
N LEU A 678 -11.11 -11.20 -29.37
CA LEU A 678 -10.58 -12.56 -29.23
C LEU A 678 -9.04 -12.63 -29.14
N ALA A 679 -8.32 -11.51 -29.22
CA ALA A 679 -6.86 -11.49 -29.19
C ALA A 679 -6.33 -11.64 -27.76
N LEU A 680 -5.49 -12.64 -27.52
CA LEU A 680 -4.97 -12.89 -26.17
C LEU A 680 -3.99 -11.80 -25.73
N SER A 681 -3.37 -11.10 -26.67
CA SER A 681 -2.56 -9.91 -26.37
C SER A 681 -3.34 -8.76 -25.73
N ALA A 682 -4.66 -8.65 -25.94
CA ALA A 682 -5.46 -7.64 -25.25
C ALA A 682 -5.81 -8.08 -23.82
N ARG A 683 -6.20 -9.35 -23.62
CA ARG A 683 -6.38 -9.94 -22.28
C ARG A 683 -5.07 -9.87 -21.45
N LEU A 684 -3.93 -10.05 -22.12
CA LEU A 684 -2.60 -9.83 -21.55
C LEU A 684 -2.28 -8.34 -21.29
N GLU A 685 -2.81 -7.39 -22.05
CA GLU A 685 -2.58 -5.96 -21.77
C GLU A 685 -3.23 -5.54 -20.44
N ASP A 686 -4.42 -6.06 -20.14
CA ASP A 686 -5.10 -5.81 -18.87
C ASP A 686 -4.39 -6.52 -17.70
N GLU A 687 -4.04 -7.81 -17.83
CA GLU A 687 -3.19 -8.52 -16.85
C GLU A 687 -1.84 -7.82 -16.62
N LEU A 688 -1.22 -7.24 -17.66
CA LEU A 688 0.00 -6.44 -17.52
C LEU A 688 -0.23 -5.08 -16.88
N ARG A 689 -1.43 -4.49 -17.01
CA ARG A 689 -1.82 -3.27 -16.27
C ARG A 689 -2.01 -3.59 -14.79
N ASP A 690 -2.71 -4.66 -14.46
CA ASP A 690 -2.87 -5.10 -13.07
C ASP A 690 -1.55 -5.56 -12.43
N ALA A 691 -0.62 -6.12 -13.23
CA ALA A 691 0.75 -6.45 -12.83
C ALA A 691 1.73 -5.26 -12.81
N LEU A 692 1.31 -4.05 -13.21
CA LEU A 692 2.15 -2.83 -13.22
C LEU A 692 1.49 -1.57 -12.61
N ALA A 693 0.26 -1.68 -12.11
CA ALA A 693 -0.31 -0.81 -11.08
C ALA A 693 0.34 -1.10 -9.70
N TRP A 694 1.67 -1.03 -9.66
CA TRP A 694 2.59 -1.54 -8.62
C TRP A 694 3.69 -0.54 -8.29
#